data_AF-A0A1F5A0D8-F1
#
_entry.id   AF-A0A1F5A0D8-F1
#
_cell.length_a   1.000
_cell.length_b   1.000
_cell.length_c   1.000
_cell.angle_alpha   90.00
_cell.angle_beta   90.00
_cell.angle_gamma   90.00
#
_symmetry.space_group_name_H-M   'P 1'
#
loop_
_entity.id
_entity.type
_entity.pdbx_description
1 polymer ?
#
loop_
_entity_poly.entity_id
_entity_poly.type
_entity_poly.pdbx_seq_one_letter_code
_entity_poly.pdbx_strand_id
1 'polypeptide(L)'
;MRPDRLGCYGSPLLKTGTIDGLAEKGVVFRRAFAQATTTLPSHTTILLGKDPLHHGVHDNAHFHVGQEQLTLAEHLKGFGYATGAFVGGFPLDSQFGLDQGFDVYDDAFEGHSTRRQEYRERKADSVVSSALRWLEGQAGPWFLWVHCFDPHDPYEPPEPFLSQFKDHPYSGEVAYVDSVLKKLLSAVAEKENAAGTVIVVTGDHGEGLGQHGEETHGYFAYNTTLWIPLIICAPGLKPGRVDQTVVHMDIFPTICELLGVAKPKGLQGLSVLPATRGQTLPRRSFYFESLYPYYSRGWAPLYGYHQGSEKFIDSPIPEAFDIVQDFDETANLLPGKNVKKLRDNLAEVTGGISPVAGGGQSESLDARALEKLRSLGYVSSAQVSRKDHFGPSDDPKTMLPFHAKATQGRSLYESGRRAEGIALLEEVMKERPDLDITYPTLAQIHAGAGRLDLAIAIMKKGAEAIPGNISFASYYIHFLNESGKFDDVIQLLTAAGGNAFAEIPESWNDLGVAYLNKGELEKALDAFRKAVALDDGNYIFYRNLGDVYFAIFGRSRDAAAYKTSLDYYQKALGLNPQDPSSHNGIGYAYLQGGEPEPAIPHFEKALKLSPDYSSALYNLGQAAFKAGNFEKALTSFVRFKERYTRLLSPAQVEALDAMIRECRSRVR
;
A
#
# COMPACT_ATOMS: atom_id res chain seq x y z
N MET A 1 14.25 7.70 4.36
CA MET A 1 15.05 8.17 5.53
C MET A 1 15.72 9.51 5.25
N ARG A 2 15.61 10.51 6.14
CA ARG A 2 16.24 11.84 5.98
C ARG A 2 17.71 11.92 6.45
N PRO A 3 18.60 12.64 5.74
CA PRO A 3 19.98 12.85 6.17
C PRO A 3 20.13 13.58 7.50
N ASP A 4 19.33 14.61 7.78
CA ASP A 4 19.40 15.39 9.04
C ASP A 4 18.93 14.61 10.29
N ARG A 5 18.63 13.32 10.14
CA ARG A 5 18.38 12.36 11.22
C ARG A 5 19.53 11.38 11.42
N LEU A 6 20.65 11.56 10.72
CA LEU A 6 21.88 10.78 10.89
C LEU A 6 23.00 11.63 11.50
N GLY A 7 23.76 11.07 12.43
CA GLY A 7 24.85 11.77 13.11
C GLY A 7 25.96 12.23 12.15
N CYS A 8 26.29 11.40 11.15
CA CYS A 8 27.29 11.71 10.12
C CYS A 8 26.90 12.89 9.19
N TYR A 9 25.63 13.28 9.14
CA TYR A 9 25.14 14.47 8.45
C TYR A 9 24.96 15.68 9.39
N GLY A 10 25.32 15.53 10.67
CA GLY A 10 25.28 16.60 11.66
C GLY A 10 23.98 16.67 12.45
N SER A 11 23.20 15.59 12.54
CA SER A 11 21.97 15.59 13.33
C SER A 11 22.25 15.92 14.80
N PRO A 12 21.57 16.93 15.38
CA PRO A 12 21.67 17.22 16.80
C PRO A 12 20.81 16.28 17.66
N LEU A 13 19.85 15.59 17.04
CA LEU A 13 18.84 14.78 17.71
C LEU A 13 19.28 13.33 17.92
N LEU A 14 20.14 12.80 17.05
CA LEU A 14 20.49 11.38 17.05
C LEU A 14 21.97 11.16 16.72
N LYS A 15 22.60 10.25 17.47
CA LYS A 15 23.87 9.62 17.08
C LYS A 15 23.56 8.21 16.56
N THR A 16 23.84 7.97 15.30
CA THR A 16 23.60 6.68 14.62
C THR A 16 24.89 5.89 14.62
N GLY A 17 25.22 5.25 15.75
CA GLY A 17 26.55 4.68 15.97
C GLY A 17 27.01 3.69 14.90
N THR A 18 26.09 2.94 14.29
CA THR A 18 26.43 1.98 13.23
C THR A 18 26.68 2.68 11.90
N ILE A 19 25.74 3.51 11.45
CA ILE A 19 25.82 4.23 10.18
C ILE A 19 26.95 5.27 10.21
N ASP A 20 27.15 5.94 11.35
CA ASP A 20 28.24 6.89 11.56
C ASP A 20 29.59 6.18 11.48
N GLY A 21 29.70 4.98 12.05
CA GLY A 21 30.91 4.15 11.95
C GLY A 21 31.21 3.68 10.52
N LEU A 22 30.20 3.50 9.67
CA LEU A 22 30.40 3.31 8.22
C LEU A 22 30.88 4.60 7.56
N ALA A 23 30.24 5.73 7.86
CA ALA A 23 30.61 7.04 7.32
C ALA A 23 32.07 7.43 7.64
N GLU A 24 32.60 7.05 8.80
CA GLU A 24 34.02 7.25 9.17
C GLU A 24 35.00 6.45 8.31
N LYS A 25 34.55 5.34 7.71
CA LYS A 25 35.36 4.45 6.86
C LYS A 25 35.11 4.65 5.36
N GLY A 26 34.05 5.36 5.01
CA GLY A 26 33.61 5.57 3.62
C GLY A 26 33.51 7.03 3.22
N VAL A 27 32.85 7.26 2.10
CA VAL A 27 32.58 8.60 1.58
C VAL A 27 31.12 8.96 1.80
N VAL A 28 30.89 10.09 2.44
CA VAL A 28 29.56 10.67 2.67
C VAL A 28 29.28 11.71 1.59
N PHE A 29 28.20 11.53 0.83
CA PHE A 29 27.75 12.51 -0.16
C PHE A 29 26.72 13.44 0.49
N ARG A 30 27.06 14.74 0.62
CA ARG A 30 26.22 15.73 1.31
C ARG A 30 25.11 16.31 0.44
N ARG A 31 25.25 16.19 -0.88
CA ARG A 31 24.30 16.71 -1.89
C ARG A 31 23.81 15.56 -2.77
N ALA A 32 23.24 14.54 -2.14
CA ALA A 32 22.62 13.40 -2.82
C ALA A 32 21.10 13.57 -2.86
N PHE A 33 20.49 13.36 -4.03
CA PHE A 33 19.06 13.58 -4.23
C PHE A 33 18.36 12.40 -4.90
N ALA A 34 17.14 12.11 -4.46
CA ALA A 34 16.22 11.26 -5.17
C ALA A 34 15.61 11.99 -6.37
N GLN A 35 15.09 11.23 -7.33
CA GLN A 35 14.34 11.75 -8.49
C GLN A 35 12.84 11.49 -8.39
N ALA A 36 12.39 10.75 -7.37
CA ALA A 36 10.99 10.56 -7.04
C ALA A 36 10.82 10.65 -5.52
N THR A 37 9.58 10.93 -5.09
CA THR A 37 9.21 11.08 -3.67
C THR A 37 8.47 9.87 -3.13
N THR A 38 8.47 8.76 -3.87
CA THR A 38 7.78 7.51 -3.51
C THR A 38 8.65 6.28 -3.77
N THR A 39 8.39 5.23 -3.00
CA THR A 39 9.24 4.05 -2.86
C THR A 39 9.56 3.32 -4.16
N LEU A 40 8.55 2.86 -4.91
CA LEU A 40 8.72 2.05 -6.13
C LEU A 40 9.52 2.78 -7.22
N PRO A 41 9.19 4.03 -7.63
CA PRO A 41 9.97 4.73 -8.65
C PRO A 41 11.40 5.06 -8.19
N SER A 42 11.61 5.40 -6.90
CA SER A 42 12.97 5.61 -6.37
C SER A 42 13.82 4.33 -6.42
N HIS A 43 13.27 3.20 -6.00
CA HIS A 43 13.96 1.90 -6.07
C HIS A 43 14.26 1.49 -7.52
N THR A 44 13.31 1.72 -8.42
CA THR A 44 13.47 1.50 -9.86
C THR A 44 14.62 2.34 -10.42
N THR A 45 14.69 3.62 -10.04
CA THR A 45 15.79 4.53 -10.41
C THR A 45 17.15 3.99 -9.94
N ILE A 46 17.24 3.51 -8.69
CA ILE A 46 18.50 2.98 -8.13
C ILE A 46 18.95 1.72 -8.88
N LEU A 47 18.02 0.78 -9.09
CA LEU A 47 18.33 -0.53 -9.68
C LEU A 47 18.53 -0.49 -11.19
N LEU A 48 17.94 0.47 -11.90
CA LEU A 48 18.07 0.61 -13.35
C LEU A 48 19.09 1.66 -13.80
N GLY A 49 19.47 2.59 -12.92
CA GLY A 49 20.37 3.70 -13.28
C GLY A 49 19.78 4.64 -14.33
N LYS A 50 18.45 4.80 -14.32
CA LYS A 50 17.63 5.65 -15.19
C LYS A 50 16.69 6.49 -14.35
N ASP A 51 16.26 7.64 -14.84
CA ASP A 51 15.23 8.45 -14.18
C ASP A 51 13.79 7.96 -14.50
N PRO A 52 12.77 8.48 -13.78
CA PRO A 52 11.38 8.06 -13.99
C PRO A 52 10.84 8.20 -15.41
N LEU A 53 11.27 9.20 -16.17
CA LEU A 53 10.83 9.39 -17.56
C LEU A 53 11.30 8.26 -18.48
N HIS A 54 12.45 7.65 -18.16
CA HIS A 54 13.10 6.66 -19.01
C HIS A 54 12.83 5.22 -18.58
N HIS A 55 12.49 4.98 -17.32
CA HIS A 55 12.01 3.68 -16.87
C HIS A 55 10.48 3.57 -16.82
N GLY A 56 9.74 4.70 -16.89
CA GLY A 56 8.29 4.72 -17.07
C GLY A 56 7.47 4.36 -15.81
N VAL A 57 8.08 4.38 -14.63
CA VAL A 57 7.42 4.07 -13.35
C VAL A 57 7.36 5.36 -12.55
N HIS A 58 6.15 5.80 -12.17
CA HIS A 58 5.93 7.15 -11.63
C HIS A 58 5.27 7.20 -10.25
N ASP A 59 4.62 6.11 -9.81
CA ASP A 59 4.07 5.99 -8.46
C ASP A 59 4.03 4.53 -8.01
N ASN A 60 3.70 4.30 -6.73
CA ASN A 60 3.69 2.98 -6.10
C ASN A 60 2.55 2.06 -6.58
N ALA A 61 1.57 2.58 -7.31
CA ALA A 61 0.26 1.96 -7.39
C ALA A 61 -0.27 1.73 -8.80
N HIS A 62 0.23 2.43 -9.80
CA HIS A 62 -0.32 2.35 -11.16
C HIS A 62 0.70 1.83 -12.17
N PHE A 63 1.91 1.46 -11.70
CA PHE A 63 3.03 1.09 -12.54
C PHE A 63 3.70 -0.19 -12.06
N HIS A 64 4.31 -0.88 -13.02
CA HIS A 64 5.20 -2.01 -12.81
C HIS A 64 6.49 -1.74 -13.59
N VAL A 65 7.59 -2.37 -13.17
CA VAL A 65 8.85 -2.33 -13.88
C VAL A 65 8.77 -3.30 -15.07
N GLY A 66 8.97 -2.79 -16.28
CA GLY A 66 8.97 -3.60 -17.50
C GLY A 66 10.13 -4.61 -17.52
N GLN A 67 9.84 -5.85 -17.94
CA GLN A 67 10.84 -6.94 -17.96
C GLN A 67 11.99 -6.69 -18.96
N GLU A 68 11.82 -5.77 -19.90
CA GLU A 68 12.86 -5.35 -20.85
C GLU A 68 13.96 -4.48 -20.19
N GLN A 69 13.74 -4.01 -18.96
CA GLN A 69 14.69 -3.17 -18.24
C GLN A 69 15.76 -4.02 -17.55
N LEU A 70 17.02 -3.83 -17.92
CA LEU A 70 18.15 -4.51 -17.25
C LEU A 70 18.35 -3.94 -15.83
N THR A 71 18.21 -4.78 -14.81
CA THR A 71 18.47 -4.42 -13.41
C THR A 71 19.94 -4.60 -13.02
N LEU A 72 20.38 -3.88 -11.99
CA LEU A 72 21.70 -4.09 -11.37
C LEU A 72 21.87 -5.55 -10.89
N ALA A 73 20.82 -6.15 -10.32
CA ALA A 73 20.85 -7.53 -9.88
C ALA A 73 21.11 -8.49 -11.05
N GLU A 74 20.34 -8.35 -12.13
CA GLU A 74 20.49 -9.15 -13.35
C GLU A 74 21.88 -8.96 -13.98
N HIS A 75 22.35 -7.71 -14.04
CA HIS A 75 23.67 -7.41 -14.56
C HIS A 75 24.78 -8.09 -13.75
N LEU A 76 24.75 -7.99 -12.41
CA LEU A 76 25.74 -8.64 -11.55
C LEU A 76 25.64 -10.17 -11.58
N LYS A 77 24.43 -10.72 -11.69
CA LYS A 77 24.22 -12.15 -11.89
C LYS A 77 24.91 -12.65 -13.16
N GLY A 78 24.90 -11.85 -14.23
CA GLY A 78 25.66 -12.11 -15.46
C GLY A 78 27.18 -12.21 -15.26
N PHE A 79 27.72 -11.63 -14.17
CA PHE A 79 29.12 -11.76 -13.75
C PHE A 79 29.34 -12.84 -12.67
N GLY A 80 28.36 -13.71 -12.44
CA GLY A 80 28.47 -14.85 -11.53
C GLY A 80 28.21 -14.53 -10.04
N TYR A 81 27.59 -13.39 -9.74
CA TYR A 81 27.16 -13.06 -8.38
C TYR A 81 25.90 -13.85 -8.01
N ALA A 82 25.87 -14.41 -6.80
CA ALA A 82 24.60 -14.84 -6.18
C ALA A 82 23.81 -13.60 -5.76
N THR A 83 22.52 -13.53 -6.04
CA THR A 83 21.71 -12.33 -5.83
C THR A 83 20.57 -12.58 -4.84
N GLY A 84 20.50 -11.80 -3.76
CA GLY A 84 19.46 -11.91 -2.74
C GLY A 84 18.85 -10.56 -2.41
N ALA A 85 17.53 -10.46 -2.36
CA ALA A 85 16.78 -9.29 -1.93
C ALA A 85 15.82 -9.63 -0.78
N PHE A 86 15.76 -8.74 0.21
CA PHE A 86 14.90 -8.87 1.39
C PHE A 86 14.19 -7.54 1.59
N VAL A 87 12.86 -7.53 1.40
CA VAL A 87 12.08 -6.29 1.35
C VAL A 87 11.13 -6.14 2.53
N GLY A 88 11.09 -4.93 3.09
CA GLY A 88 10.24 -4.58 4.22
C GLY A 88 8.86 -4.04 3.88
N GLY A 89 8.65 -3.49 2.66
CA GLY A 89 7.44 -2.76 2.29
C GLY A 89 6.77 -3.28 1.03
N PHE A 90 5.43 -3.25 1.01
CA PHE A 90 4.61 -3.76 -0.09
C PHE A 90 4.82 -3.06 -1.45
N PRO A 91 5.16 -1.76 -1.54
CA PRO A 91 5.49 -1.14 -2.84
C PRO A 91 6.64 -1.80 -3.61
N LEU A 92 7.39 -2.72 -2.99
CA LEU A 92 8.46 -3.50 -3.61
C LEU A 92 8.11 -5.00 -3.74
N ASP A 93 6.85 -5.39 -3.60
CA ASP A 93 6.42 -6.78 -3.84
C ASP A 93 6.79 -7.21 -5.28
N SER A 94 7.15 -8.48 -5.46
CA SER A 94 7.61 -9.04 -6.74
C SER A 94 6.61 -8.83 -7.88
N GLN A 95 5.31 -8.70 -7.59
CA GLN A 95 4.29 -8.36 -8.59
C GLN A 95 4.57 -7.04 -9.33
N PHE A 96 5.38 -6.14 -8.77
CA PHE A 96 5.75 -4.86 -9.39
C PHE A 96 7.02 -4.95 -10.26
N GLY A 97 7.64 -6.14 -10.37
CA GLY A 97 8.72 -6.43 -11.34
C GLY A 97 10.16 -6.14 -10.88
N LEU A 98 10.37 -5.77 -9.61
CA LEU A 98 11.71 -5.51 -9.06
C LEU A 98 12.49 -6.77 -8.64
N ASP A 99 11.86 -7.94 -8.70
CA ASP A 99 12.48 -9.25 -8.42
C ASP A 99 13.43 -9.71 -9.53
N GLN A 100 13.34 -9.10 -10.71
CA GLN A 100 14.17 -9.42 -11.86
C GLN A 100 15.67 -9.40 -11.53
N GLY A 101 16.32 -10.55 -11.75
CA GLY A 101 17.74 -10.74 -11.54
C GLY A 101 18.13 -11.26 -10.15
N PHE A 102 17.19 -11.37 -9.20
CA PHE A 102 17.44 -11.99 -7.89
C PHE A 102 17.28 -13.52 -7.93
N ASP A 103 18.19 -14.27 -7.30
CA ASP A 103 18.04 -15.71 -7.06
C ASP A 103 17.06 -15.97 -5.91
N VAL A 104 17.07 -15.10 -4.92
CA VAL A 104 16.14 -15.09 -3.78
C VAL A 104 15.55 -13.70 -3.64
N TYR A 105 14.22 -13.61 -3.68
CA TYR A 105 13.46 -12.39 -3.41
C TYR A 105 12.48 -12.67 -2.26
N ASP A 106 12.76 -12.13 -1.08
CA ASP A 106 11.93 -12.31 0.12
C ASP A 106 11.05 -11.07 0.36
N ASP A 107 9.81 -11.18 -0.13
CA ASP A 107 8.68 -10.26 0.08
C ASP A 107 7.57 -10.91 0.93
N ALA A 108 7.90 -11.93 1.73
CA ALA A 108 6.92 -12.62 2.57
C ALA A 108 6.57 -11.79 3.82
N PHE A 109 5.50 -11.00 3.76
CA PHE A 109 4.98 -10.23 4.91
C PHE A 109 4.30 -11.15 5.94
N GLU A 110 4.93 -11.38 7.10
CA GLU A 110 4.38 -12.21 8.19
C GLU A 110 3.16 -11.57 8.86
N GLY A 111 2.06 -12.33 9.02
CA GLY A 111 0.95 -11.97 9.92
C GLY A 111 -0.28 -11.35 9.26
N HIS A 112 -1.18 -12.19 8.73
CA HIS A 112 -2.57 -11.80 8.44
C HIS A 112 -3.38 -11.84 9.74
N SER A 113 -3.27 -10.79 10.56
CA SER A 113 -3.99 -10.68 11.84
C SER A 113 -5.42 -10.17 11.62
N THR A 114 -6.34 -10.66 12.46
CA THR A 114 -7.80 -10.68 12.28
C THR A 114 -8.52 -9.53 12.97
N ARG A 115 -7.99 -8.30 12.92
CA ARG A 115 -8.72 -7.09 13.30
C ARG A 115 -8.80 -6.16 12.10
N ARG A 116 -9.94 -5.48 11.95
CA ARG A 116 -10.11 -4.41 10.96
C ARG A 116 -8.90 -3.47 11.04
N GLN A 117 -8.28 -3.19 9.89
CA GLN A 117 -7.13 -2.28 9.69
C GLN A 117 -5.80 -2.78 10.29
N GLU A 118 -4.69 -2.52 9.57
CA GLU A 118 -3.28 -2.93 9.83
C GLU A 118 -2.83 -4.23 9.15
N TYR A 119 -2.64 -4.17 7.82
CA TYR A 119 -1.68 -5.05 7.14
C TYR A 119 -0.27 -4.50 7.42
N ARG A 120 0.60 -5.28 8.07
CA ARG A 120 1.87 -4.79 8.61
C ARG A 120 3.02 -4.99 7.63
N GLU A 121 3.68 -3.90 7.25
CA GLU A 121 5.04 -3.96 6.73
C GLU A 121 5.97 -4.71 7.70
N ARG A 122 7.07 -5.26 7.19
CA ARG A 122 8.06 -5.95 8.02
C ARG A 122 8.99 -4.94 8.66
N LYS A 123 9.03 -4.97 9.99
CA LYS A 123 10.04 -4.23 10.76
C LYS A 123 11.46 -4.67 10.36
N ALA A 124 12.40 -3.74 10.41
CA ALA A 124 13.79 -3.92 9.98
C ALA A 124 14.46 -5.21 10.51
N ASP A 125 14.22 -5.61 11.77
CA ASP A 125 14.81 -6.82 12.36
C ASP A 125 14.38 -8.12 11.67
N SER A 126 13.13 -8.21 11.20
CA SER A 126 12.63 -9.39 10.45
C SER A 126 13.32 -9.49 9.09
N VAL A 127 13.44 -8.36 8.39
CA VAL A 127 14.12 -8.27 7.09
C VAL A 127 15.60 -8.66 7.24
N VAL A 128 16.31 -8.03 8.20
CA VAL A 128 17.73 -8.27 8.43
C VAL A 128 18.00 -9.70 8.90
N SER A 129 17.15 -10.27 9.75
CA SER A 129 17.29 -11.67 10.17
C SER A 129 17.17 -12.64 9.00
N SER A 130 16.33 -12.34 8.01
CA SER A 130 16.16 -13.16 6.81
C SER A 130 17.35 -13.01 5.86
N ALA A 131 17.84 -11.78 5.69
CA ALA A 131 19.06 -11.50 4.95
C ALA A 131 20.29 -12.23 5.55
N LEU A 132 20.42 -12.25 6.87
CA LEU A 132 21.51 -12.94 7.58
C LEU A 132 21.52 -14.45 7.28
N ARG A 133 20.36 -15.12 7.36
CA ARG A 133 20.25 -16.56 7.05
C ARG A 133 20.70 -16.88 5.62
N TRP A 134 20.37 -16.02 4.67
CA TRP A 134 20.83 -16.19 3.29
C TRP A 134 22.32 -15.93 3.14
N LEU A 135 22.84 -14.88 3.80
CA LEU A 135 24.25 -14.48 3.74
C LEU A 135 25.20 -15.56 4.33
N GLU A 136 24.76 -16.29 5.36
CA GLU A 136 25.50 -17.41 5.96
C GLU A 136 25.90 -18.45 4.90
N GLY A 137 24.99 -18.76 3.98
CA GLY A 137 25.22 -19.75 2.91
C GLY A 137 26.11 -19.29 1.76
N GLN A 138 26.52 -18.02 1.72
CA GLN A 138 27.27 -17.47 0.57
C GLN A 138 28.78 -17.63 0.73
N ALA A 139 29.42 -18.41 -0.15
CA ALA A 139 30.89 -18.54 -0.20
C ALA A 139 31.54 -17.77 -1.38
N GLY A 140 30.77 -17.52 -2.44
CA GLY A 140 31.22 -16.81 -3.65
C GLY A 140 30.93 -15.30 -3.64
N PRO A 141 31.11 -14.60 -4.77
CA PRO A 141 30.65 -13.22 -4.92
C PRO A 141 29.13 -13.15 -4.77
N TRP A 142 28.65 -12.16 -4.03
CA TRP A 142 27.23 -12.00 -3.73
C TRP A 142 26.82 -10.53 -3.85
N PHE A 143 25.57 -10.31 -4.25
CA PHE A 143 24.88 -9.03 -4.21
C PHE A 143 23.68 -9.17 -3.28
N LEU A 144 23.69 -8.40 -2.20
CA LEU A 144 22.67 -8.44 -1.15
C LEU A 144 21.95 -7.09 -1.12
N TRP A 145 20.65 -7.11 -1.40
CA TRP A 145 19.75 -5.98 -1.28
C TRP A 145 18.90 -6.12 0.00
N VAL A 146 18.98 -5.14 0.89
CA VAL A 146 18.21 -5.12 2.15
C VAL A 146 17.43 -3.82 2.21
N HIS A 147 16.11 -3.92 2.21
CA HIS A 147 15.20 -2.79 2.32
C HIS A 147 14.52 -2.80 3.69
N CYS A 148 14.99 -1.93 4.58
CA CYS A 148 14.32 -1.61 5.84
C CYS A 148 13.20 -0.62 5.55
N PHE A 149 11.96 -0.99 5.85
CA PHE A 149 10.82 -0.10 5.68
C PHE A 149 10.84 1.06 6.69
N ASP A 150 11.27 0.78 7.92
CA ASP A 150 11.51 1.82 8.93
C ASP A 150 12.68 2.75 8.48
N PRO A 151 12.63 4.07 8.73
CA PRO A 151 11.51 4.82 9.31
C PRO A 151 10.40 5.11 8.29
N HIS A 152 9.14 4.93 8.69
CA HIS A 152 7.96 5.21 7.86
C HIS A 152 6.69 5.38 8.72
N ASP A 153 5.75 6.21 8.27
CA ASP A 153 4.46 6.42 8.96
C ASP A 153 3.54 5.18 8.89
N PRO A 154 2.82 4.79 9.96
CA PRO A 154 2.87 5.34 11.32
C PRO A 154 4.17 5.01 12.04
N TYR A 155 4.79 6.03 12.64
CA TYR A 155 6.08 5.89 13.32
C TYR A 155 5.92 5.16 14.66
N GLU A 156 6.19 3.86 14.65
CA GLU A 156 6.01 2.96 15.79
C GLU A 156 7.29 2.15 16.02
N PRO A 157 8.37 2.78 16.48
CA PRO A 157 9.59 2.05 16.79
C PRO A 157 9.38 1.09 17.96
N PRO A 158 10.05 -0.08 18.02
CA PRO A 158 9.96 -0.97 19.16
C PRO A 158 10.68 -0.39 20.39
N GLU A 159 10.39 -0.94 21.57
CA GLU A 159 11.18 -0.61 22.78
C GLU A 159 12.64 -1.08 22.64
N PRO A 160 13.62 -0.34 23.19
CA PRO A 160 13.47 0.84 24.05
C PRO A 160 13.32 2.17 23.28
N PHE A 161 13.32 2.15 21.95
CA PHE A 161 13.34 3.36 21.12
C PHE A 161 12.02 4.13 21.22
N LEU A 162 10.89 3.42 21.36
CA LEU A 162 9.59 4.05 21.62
C LEU A 162 9.62 4.98 22.83
N SER A 163 10.09 4.47 23.97
CA SER A 163 10.19 5.26 25.20
C SER A 163 11.27 6.33 25.15
N GLN A 164 12.42 6.05 24.51
CA GLN A 164 13.54 7.00 24.40
C GLN A 164 13.23 8.19 23.49
N PHE A 165 12.46 7.97 22.42
CA PHE A 165 12.16 8.96 21.39
C PHE A 165 10.66 9.29 21.33
N LYS A 166 9.95 9.23 22.47
CA LYS A 166 8.50 9.46 22.54
C LYS A 166 8.02 10.76 21.87
N ASP A 167 8.84 11.81 21.90
CA ASP A 167 8.52 13.13 21.35
C ASP A 167 9.02 13.28 19.88
N HIS A 168 9.78 12.30 19.39
CA HIS A 168 10.39 12.25 18.06
C HIS A 168 10.36 10.83 17.49
N PRO A 169 9.18 10.22 17.29
CA PRO A 169 9.06 8.79 16.97
C PRO A 169 9.76 8.39 15.66
N TYR A 170 9.78 9.27 14.64
CA TYR A 170 10.58 9.09 13.42
C TYR A 170 12.08 8.85 13.72
N SER A 171 12.65 9.67 14.62
CA SER A 171 14.05 9.52 15.04
C SER A 171 14.25 8.23 15.83
N GLY A 172 13.23 7.78 16.56
CA GLY A 172 13.22 6.47 17.21
C GLY A 172 13.29 5.31 16.23
N GLU A 173 12.60 5.39 15.09
CA GLU A 173 12.71 4.40 14.03
C GLU A 173 14.07 4.43 13.34
N VAL A 174 14.64 5.61 13.09
CA VAL A 174 16.02 5.73 12.59
C VAL A 174 17.02 5.08 13.56
N ALA A 175 16.89 5.31 14.87
CA ALA A 175 17.73 4.71 15.88
C ALA A 175 17.57 3.18 15.95
N TYR A 176 16.33 2.69 15.81
CA TYR A 176 16.04 1.27 15.71
C TYR A 176 16.73 0.63 14.51
N VAL A 177 16.59 1.22 13.32
CA VAL A 177 17.24 0.74 12.09
C VAL A 177 18.75 0.71 12.24
N ASP A 178 19.37 1.77 12.78
CA ASP A 178 20.81 1.83 13.05
C ASP A 178 21.26 0.66 13.97
N SER A 179 20.46 0.33 14.98
CA SER A 179 20.75 -0.78 15.89
C SER A 179 20.64 -2.15 15.23
N VAL A 180 19.68 -2.33 14.32
CA VAL A 180 19.46 -3.60 13.59
C VAL A 180 20.55 -3.80 12.54
N LEU A 181 20.91 -2.74 11.80
CA LEU A 181 21.97 -2.80 10.78
C LEU A 181 23.32 -3.23 11.38
N LYS A 182 23.55 -3.00 12.67
CA LYS A 182 24.74 -3.50 13.37
C LYS A 182 24.92 -5.01 13.19
N LYS A 183 23.83 -5.78 13.30
CA LYS A 183 23.85 -7.24 13.16
C LYS A 183 24.30 -7.65 11.77
N LEU A 184 23.72 -7.02 10.74
CA LEU A 184 24.04 -7.27 9.33
C LEU A 184 25.51 -6.95 9.04
N LEU A 185 25.97 -5.75 9.41
CA LEU A 185 27.32 -5.30 9.10
C LEU A 185 28.39 -6.08 9.86
N SER A 186 28.10 -6.53 11.09
CA SER A 186 28.97 -7.46 11.80
C SER A 186 29.12 -8.78 11.05
N ALA A 187 28.02 -9.39 10.58
CA ALA A 187 28.09 -10.63 9.81
C ALA A 187 28.82 -10.45 8.47
N VAL A 188 28.63 -9.32 7.78
CA VAL A 188 29.39 -8.98 6.56
C VAL A 188 30.88 -8.87 6.85
N ALA A 189 31.27 -8.27 7.97
CA ALA A 189 32.68 -8.14 8.38
C ALA A 189 33.35 -9.48 8.71
N GLU A 190 32.59 -10.52 9.01
CA GLU A 190 33.08 -11.87 9.30
C GLU A 190 33.22 -12.75 8.05
N LYS A 191 32.71 -12.32 6.88
CA LYS A 191 32.84 -13.08 5.63
C LYS A 191 34.30 -13.09 5.15
N GLU A 192 34.71 -14.18 4.52
CA GLU A 192 36.05 -14.30 3.92
C GLU A 192 36.33 -13.20 2.88
N ASN A 193 35.30 -12.73 2.19
CA ASN A 193 35.38 -11.65 1.20
C ASN A 193 35.10 -10.24 1.78
N ALA A 194 35.06 -10.06 3.10
CA ALA A 194 34.77 -8.78 3.75
C ALA A 194 35.69 -7.64 3.26
N ALA A 195 36.99 -7.92 3.11
CA ALA A 195 37.97 -6.93 2.64
C ALA A 195 37.75 -6.47 1.18
N GLY A 196 36.97 -7.22 0.41
CA GLY A 196 36.59 -6.93 -0.97
C GLY A 196 35.16 -6.40 -1.13
N THR A 197 34.42 -6.19 -0.03
CA THR A 197 32.99 -5.89 -0.07
C THR A 197 32.71 -4.40 -0.24
N VAL A 198 31.83 -4.05 -1.17
CA VAL A 198 31.28 -2.70 -1.34
C VAL A 198 29.98 -2.59 -0.54
N ILE A 199 29.85 -1.54 0.26
CA ILE A 199 28.65 -1.24 1.06
C ILE A 199 28.14 0.12 0.65
N VAL A 200 26.87 0.18 0.24
CA VAL A 200 26.15 1.41 -0.08
C VAL A 200 24.97 1.53 0.88
N VAL A 201 24.86 2.65 1.58
CA VAL A 201 23.71 2.98 2.43
C VAL A 201 23.05 4.22 1.86
N THR A 202 21.75 4.12 1.58
CA THR A 202 20.95 5.23 1.07
C THR A 202 19.50 5.17 1.54
N GLY A 203 18.77 6.27 1.42
CA GLY A 203 17.31 6.29 1.54
C GLY A 203 16.72 6.53 0.16
N ASP A 204 15.61 5.89 -0.16
CA ASP A 204 14.87 6.04 -1.42
C ASP A 204 14.22 7.42 -1.58
N HIS A 205 13.78 8.01 -0.47
CA HIS A 205 13.39 9.41 -0.34
C HIS A 205 13.51 9.89 1.12
N GLY A 206 13.25 11.18 1.34
CA GLY A 206 13.15 11.85 2.63
C GLY A 206 11.76 11.74 3.26
N GLU A 207 11.44 12.67 4.15
CA GLU A 207 10.17 12.70 4.91
C GLU A 207 9.82 14.15 5.27
N GLY A 208 8.55 14.54 5.11
CA GLY A 208 8.02 15.88 5.32
C GLY A 208 8.19 16.39 6.76
N LEU A 209 7.72 15.61 7.73
CA LEU A 209 7.74 15.95 9.17
C LEU A 209 7.15 17.34 9.47
N GLY A 210 6.10 17.72 8.74
CA GLY A 210 5.38 18.98 8.85
C GLY A 210 6.03 20.16 8.11
N GLN A 211 7.24 20.02 7.57
CA GLN A 211 7.86 21.08 6.76
C GLN A 211 7.05 21.27 5.47
N HIS A 212 6.87 22.54 5.08
CA HIS A 212 6.00 22.94 3.96
C HIS A 212 4.54 22.47 4.09
N GLY A 213 4.10 22.07 5.28
CA GLY A 213 2.74 21.56 5.53
C GLY A 213 2.52 20.10 5.10
N GLU A 214 3.59 19.37 4.78
CA GLU A 214 3.56 17.94 4.46
C GLU A 214 4.02 17.12 5.67
N GLU A 215 3.13 16.30 6.21
CA GLU A 215 3.42 15.46 7.39
C GLU A 215 4.32 14.27 7.03
N THR A 216 4.03 13.62 5.91
CA THR A 216 4.75 12.44 5.39
C THR A 216 5.46 12.77 4.07
N HIS A 217 5.21 12.05 2.98
CA HIS A 217 5.87 12.25 1.69
C HIS A 217 4.91 11.96 0.53
N GLY A 218 5.37 12.24 -0.69
CA GLY A 218 4.66 11.95 -1.93
C GLY A 218 3.82 13.10 -2.47
N TYR A 219 3.57 14.18 -1.70
CA TYR A 219 2.79 15.34 -2.14
C TYR A 219 3.65 16.43 -2.77
N PHE A 220 4.81 16.73 -2.18
CA PHE A 220 5.72 17.74 -2.69
C PHE A 220 7.12 17.20 -3.01
N ALA A 221 7.81 17.91 -3.90
CA ALA A 221 9.17 17.60 -4.34
C ALA A 221 10.21 18.56 -3.74
N TYR A 222 10.05 18.95 -2.47
CA TYR A 222 11.06 19.74 -1.74
C TYR A 222 12.24 18.85 -1.32
N ASN A 223 13.36 19.45 -0.94
CA ASN A 223 14.57 18.76 -0.46
C ASN A 223 14.28 18.03 0.85
N THR A 224 13.28 18.45 1.60
CA THR A 224 12.70 17.69 2.72
C THR A 224 12.40 16.22 2.35
N THR A 225 11.90 15.98 1.13
CA THR A 225 11.56 14.64 0.61
C THR A 225 12.54 14.15 -0.47
N LEU A 226 13.30 15.00 -1.13
CA LEU A 226 14.27 14.60 -2.16
C LEU A 226 15.71 14.46 -1.66
N TRP A 227 16.11 15.13 -0.58
CA TRP A 227 17.47 15.02 -0.06
C TRP A 227 17.61 13.71 0.72
N ILE A 228 18.55 12.87 0.28
CA ILE A 228 18.70 11.49 0.76
C ILE A 228 20.10 11.22 1.26
N PRO A 229 20.29 10.32 2.23
CA PRO A 229 21.62 9.94 2.65
C PRO A 229 22.24 9.08 1.56
N LEU A 230 23.54 9.21 1.35
CA LEU A 230 24.30 8.34 0.48
C LEU A 230 25.71 8.21 1.04
N ILE A 231 26.03 6.99 1.48
CA ILE A 231 27.31 6.62 2.06
C ILE A 231 27.83 5.42 1.26
N ILE A 232 29.05 5.52 0.75
CA ILE A 232 29.71 4.44 0.01
C ILE A 232 31.00 4.06 0.75
N CYS A 233 31.09 2.80 1.16
CA CYS A 233 32.31 2.19 1.68
C CYS A 233 32.78 1.13 0.69
N ALA A 234 34.03 1.19 0.27
CA ALA A 234 34.57 0.22 -0.68
C ALA A 234 36.08 0.03 -0.48
N PRO A 235 36.64 -1.12 -0.87
CA PRO A 235 38.08 -1.35 -0.81
C PRO A 235 38.84 -0.30 -1.62
N GLY A 236 39.86 0.31 -1.00
CA GLY A 236 40.69 1.34 -1.64
C GLY A 236 40.05 2.74 -1.71
N LEU A 237 38.80 2.91 -1.28
CA LEU A 237 38.17 4.23 -1.17
C LEU A 237 38.65 4.94 0.09
N LYS A 238 39.12 6.17 -0.03
CA LYS A 238 39.55 6.96 1.13
C LYS A 238 38.33 7.58 1.82
N PRO A 239 38.25 7.57 3.16
CA PRO A 239 37.17 8.24 3.85
C PRO A 239 37.13 9.74 3.55
N GLY A 240 35.94 10.31 3.44
CA GLY A 240 35.81 11.72 3.10
C GLY A 240 34.37 12.20 2.92
N ARG A 241 34.22 13.48 2.56
CA ARG A 241 32.94 14.12 2.28
C ARG A 241 32.95 14.69 0.87
N VAL A 242 31.85 14.51 0.14
CA VAL A 242 31.66 15.04 -1.20
C VAL A 242 30.45 15.98 -1.22
N ASP A 243 30.67 17.19 -1.77
CA ASP A 243 29.68 18.27 -1.81
C ASP A 243 29.10 18.50 -3.20
N GLN A 244 29.56 17.72 -4.17
CA GLN A 244 29.05 17.76 -5.52
C GLN A 244 27.70 17.06 -5.58
N THR A 245 26.78 17.59 -6.37
CA THR A 245 25.45 17.04 -6.58
C THR A 245 25.53 15.65 -7.23
N VAL A 246 24.91 14.68 -6.58
CA VAL A 246 24.75 13.29 -7.06
C VAL A 246 23.28 12.88 -6.93
N VAL A 247 22.86 11.86 -7.69
CA VAL A 247 21.47 11.39 -7.73
C VAL A 247 21.38 9.86 -7.72
N HIS A 248 20.21 9.27 -7.42
CA HIS A 248 20.08 7.80 -7.30
C HIS A 248 20.56 7.03 -8.52
N MET A 249 20.29 7.53 -9.73
CA MET A 249 20.69 6.82 -10.95
C MET A 249 22.21 6.65 -11.09
N ASP A 250 23.02 7.39 -10.33
CA ASP A 250 24.48 7.25 -10.28
C ASP A 250 24.98 6.00 -9.57
N ILE A 251 24.13 5.37 -8.74
CA ILE A 251 24.53 4.25 -7.90
C ILE A 251 24.95 3.06 -8.75
N PHE A 252 24.14 2.66 -9.75
CA PHE A 252 24.45 1.55 -10.65
C PHE A 252 25.81 1.71 -11.37
N PRO A 253 26.08 2.79 -12.14
CA PRO A 253 27.37 2.93 -12.81
C PRO A 253 28.55 3.07 -11.84
N THR A 254 28.33 3.58 -10.62
CA THR A 254 29.35 3.63 -9.57
C THR A 254 29.69 2.24 -9.05
N ILE A 255 28.69 1.39 -8.77
CA ILE A 255 28.89 -0.01 -8.37
C ILE A 255 29.64 -0.78 -9.44
N CYS A 256 29.28 -0.61 -10.72
CA CYS A 256 30.01 -1.27 -11.81
C CYS A 256 31.49 -0.91 -11.82
N GLU A 257 31.83 0.38 -11.62
CA GLU A 257 33.22 0.84 -11.58
C GLU A 257 33.98 0.34 -10.35
N LEU A 258 33.33 0.30 -9.18
CA LEU A 258 33.92 -0.22 -7.94
C LEU A 258 34.23 -1.72 -8.03
N LEU A 259 33.35 -2.49 -8.66
CA LEU A 259 33.51 -3.94 -8.84
C LEU A 259 34.39 -4.29 -10.05
N GLY A 260 34.76 -3.32 -10.88
CA GLY A 260 35.56 -3.56 -12.09
C GLY A 260 34.80 -4.33 -13.18
N VAL A 261 33.46 -4.32 -13.15
CA VAL A 261 32.63 -4.96 -14.16
C VAL A 261 32.25 -3.96 -15.27
N ALA A 262 32.00 -4.45 -16.48
CA ALA A 262 31.63 -3.59 -17.60
C ALA A 262 30.29 -2.89 -17.33
N LYS A 263 30.22 -1.58 -17.59
CA LYS A 263 28.97 -0.82 -17.48
C LYS A 263 28.05 -1.20 -18.67
N PRO A 264 26.76 -1.51 -18.42
CA PRO A 264 25.82 -1.75 -19.51
C PRO A 264 25.57 -0.46 -20.31
N LYS A 265 25.14 -0.61 -21.56
CA LYS A 265 24.75 0.53 -22.40
C LYS A 265 23.39 1.06 -21.94
N GLY A 266 23.17 2.38 -22.08
CA GLY A 266 21.88 3.00 -21.79
C GLY A 266 21.66 3.45 -20.35
N LEU A 267 22.66 3.32 -19.46
CA LEU A 267 22.64 3.99 -18.17
C LEU A 267 22.68 5.52 -18.37
N GLN A 268 21.88 6.23 -17.58
CA GLN A 268 21.87 7.70 -17.57
C GLN A 268 22.72 8.27 -16.44
N GLY A 269 22.83 7.52 -15.34
CA GLY A 269 23.68 7.90 -14.22
C GLY A 269 25.16 7.97 -14.60
N LEU A 270 25.92 8.69 -13.77
CA LEU A 270 27.36 8.82 -13.89
C LEU A 270 28.03 8.18 -12.67
N SER A 271 29.20 7.58 -12.87
CA SER A 271 29.99 7.13 -11.72
C SER A 271 30.44 8.33 -10.90
N VAL A 272 30.26 8.25 -9.59
CA VAL A 272 30.63 9.33 -8.65
C VAL A 272 32.06 9.18 -8.10
N LEU A 273 32.78 8.12 -8.48
CA LEU A 273 34.14 7.89 -8.01
C LEU A 273 35.13 9.03 -8.33
N PRO A 274 35.05 9.75 -9.46
CA PRO A 274 35.89 10.93 -9.68
C PRO A 274 35.76 11.96 -8.55
N ALA A 275 34.54 12.20 -8.04
CA ALA A 275 34.29 13.14 -6.95
C ALA A 275 35.00 12.76 -5.65
N THR A 276 35.07 11.47 -5.35
CA THR A 276 35.77 10.93 -4.18
C THR A 276 37.28 11.16 -4.22
N ARG A 277 37.83 11.41 -5.42
CA ARG A 277 39.24 11.71 -5.67
C ARG A 277 39.49 13.22 -5.84
N GLY A 278 38.50 14.05 -5.52
CA GLY A 278 38.57 15.50 -5.65
C GLY A 278 38.39 16.03 -7.07
N GLN A 279 38.00 15.18 -8.04
CA GLN A 279 37.74 15.62 -9.41
C GLN A 279 36.32 16.18 -9.54
N THR A 280 36.14 17.18 -10.40
CA THR A 280 34.82 17.75 -10.67
C THR A 280 34.01 16.82 -11.58
N LEU A 281 32.79 16.47 -11.15
CA LEU A 281 31.82 15.74 -11.96
C LEU A 281 31.32 16.64 -13.11
N PRO A 282 30.94 16.05 -14.25
CA PRO A 282 30.31 16.80 -15.33
C PRO A 282 29.08 17.57 -14.82
N ARG A 283 28.96 18.85 -15.20
CA ARG A 283 27.74 19.61 -14.93
C ARG A 283 26.59 18.97 -15.69
N ARG A 284 25.49 18.72 -15.00
CA ARG A 284 24.24 18.22 -15.58
C ARG A 284 23.04 18.80 -14.88
N SER A 285 21.94 18.84 -15.61
CA SER A 285 20.61 18.98 -15.04
C SER A 285 20.04 17.60 -14.75
N PHE A 286 19.12 17.49 -13.80
CA PHE A 286 18.36 16.27 -13.59
C PHE A 286 16.89 16.58 -13.34
N TYR A 287 16.04 15.64 -13.75
CA TYR A 287 14.60 15.66 -13.55
C TYR A 287 14.24 15.09 -12.16
N PHE A 288 13.15 15.57 -11.58
CA PHE A 288 12.51 14.97 -10.40
C PHE A 288 10.99 15.11 -10.47
N GLU A 289 10.28 14.26 -9.72
CA GLU A 289 8.82 14.23 -9.73
C GLU A 289 8.17 13.88 -8.39
N SER A 290 6.90 14.30 -8.23
CA SER A 290 6.01 13.92 -7.14
C SER A 290 4.61 13.72 -7.71
N LEU A 291 4.35 12.54 -8.29
CA LEU A 291 3.15 12.28 -9.09
C LEU A 291 2.08 11.43 -8.39
N TYR A 292 2.31 11.02 -7.14
CA TYR A 292 1.29 10.32 -6.35
C TYR A 292 -0.06 11.06 -6.30
N PRO A 293 -0.14 12.38 -6.03
CA PRO A 293 -1.43 13.07 -5.97
C PRO A 293 -2.11 13.16 -7.33
N TYR A 294 -1.33 13.19 -8.41
CA TYR A 294 -1.86 13.18 -9.77
C TYR A 294 -2.53 11.83 -10.09
N TYR A 295 -1.80 10.73 -9.93
CA TYR A 295 -2.30 9.40 -10.26
C TYR A 295 -3.37 8.91 -9.27
N SER A 296 -3.15 9.14 -7.99
CA SER A 296 -4.01 8.59 -6.94
C SER A 296 -5.14 9.51 -6.54
N ARG A 297 -5.09 10.82 -6.79
CA ARG A 297 -6.09 11.78 -6.27
C ARG A 297 -6.65 12.73 -7.32
N GLY A 298 -6.14 12.70 -8.55
CA GLY A 298 -6.53 13.61 -9.62
C GLY A 298 -6.20 15.07 -9.34
N TRP A 299 -5.19 15.33 -8.51
CA TRP A 299 -4.64 16.68 -8.29
C TRP A 299 -3.71 17.04 -9.45
N ALA A 300 -3.28 18.30 -9.51
CA ALA A 300 -2.34 18.71 -10.55
C ALA A 300 -0.99 17.98 -10.39
N PRO A 301 -0.32 17.60 -11.49
CA PRO A 301 0.99 16.99 -11.42
C PRO A 301 2.03 18.00 -10.93
N LEU A 302 3.03 17.50 -10.22
CA LEU A 302 4.14 18.28 -9.70
C LEU A 302 5.45 17.58 -10.08
N TYR A 303 6.26 18.26 -10.89
CA TYR A 303 7.56 17.77 -11.33
C TYR A 303 8.46 18.94 -11.72
N GLY A 304 9.73 18.69 -11.92
CA GLY A 304 10.67 19.77 -12.11
C GLY A 304 12.06 19.34 -12.51
N TYR A 305 12.97 20.31 -12.47
CA TYR A 305 14.38 20.05 -12.70
C TYR A 305 15.26 20.80 -11.72
N HIS A 306 16.45 20.29 -11.56
CA HIS A 306 17.54 20.94 -10.86
C HIS A 306 18.70 21.19 -11.83
N GLN A 307 19.21 22.42 -11.88
CA GLN A 307 20.33 22.83 -12.73
C GLN A 307 21.24 23.85 -12.02
N GLY A 308 22.47 23.45 -11.71
CA GLY A 308 23.40 24.31 -10.98
C GLY A 308 22.89 24.58 -9.56
N SER A 309 22.56 25.83 -9.23
CA SER A 309 21.88 26.19 -7.98
C SER A 309 20.38 26.36 -8.14
N GLU A 310 19.86 26.43 -9.38
CA GLU A 310 18.44 26.64 -9.65
C GLU A 310 17.68 25.33 -9.54
N LYS A 311 16.61 25.34 -8.75
CA LYS A 311 15.59 24.29 -8.74
C LYS A 311 14.27 24.91 -9.16
N PHE A 312 13.61 24.30 -10.14
CA PHE A 312 12.32 24.74 -10.63
C PHE A 312 11.31 23.61 -10.46
N ILE A 313 10.16 23.93 -9.84
CA ILE A 313 9.03 23.04 -9.66
C ILE A 313 7.88 23.58 -10.50
N ASP A 314 7.43 22.81 -11.49
CA ASP A 314 6.27 23.14 -12.30
C ASP A 314 5.01 22.49 -11.74
N SER A 315 3.97 23.31 -11.63
CA SER A 315 2.59 22.97 -11.29
C SER A 315 1.72 24.20 -11.63
N PRO A 316 0.40 24.20 -11.41
CA PRO A 316 -0.42 25.40 -11.60
C PRO A 316 0.04 26.61 -10.76
N ILE A 317 0.66 26.35 -9.60
CA ILE A 317 1.37 27.33 -8.77
C ILE A 317 2.88 26.99 -8.79
N PRO A 318 3.62 27.42 -9.83
CA PRO A 318 5.02 27.06 -9.99
C PRO A 318 5.92 27.75 -8.96
N GLU A 319 7.11 27.19 -8.75
CA GLU A 319 8.08 27.69 -7.77
C GLU A 319 9.50 27.58 -8.31
N ALA A 320 10.37 28.49 -7.88
CA ALA A 320 11.79 28.44 -8.21
C ALA A 320 12.64 28.80 -6.99
N PHE A 321 13.74 28.09 -6.79
CA PHE A 321 14.61 28.23 -5.62
C PHE A 321 16.09 28.28 -6.02
N ASP A 322 16.90 28.94 -5.18
CA ASP A 322 18.36 28.80 -5.20
C ASP A 322 18.77 27.88 -4.04
N ILE A 323 19.03 26.62 -4.33
CA ILE A 323 19.29 25.57 -3.32
C ILE A 323 20.67 25.64 -2.67
N VAL A 324 21.53 26.57 -3.12
CA VAL A 324 22.80 26.87 -2.47
C VAL A 324 22.58 27.91 -1.36
N GLN A 325 21.72 28.90 -1.60
CA GLN A 325 21.39 29.95 -0.64
C GLN A 325 20.26 29.56 0.32
N ASP A 326 19.28 28.81 -0.17
CA ASP A 326 18.07 28.40 0.54
C ASP A 326 17.81 26.90 0.30
N PHE A 327 18.49 26.07 1.08
CA PHE A 327 18.40 24.63 0.94
C PHE A 327 17.04 24.06 1.38
N ASP A 328 16.39 24.73 2.33
CA ASP A 328 15.09 24.35 2.86
C ASP A 328 13.92 24.88 2.01
N GLU A 329 14.21 25.63 0.93
CA GLU A 329 13.24 26.10 -0.06
C GLU A 329 12.11 26.95 0.54
N THR A 330 12.47 27.85 1.44
CA THR A 330 11.53 28.73 2.15
C THR A 330 11.23 30.03 1.39
N ALA A 331 12.06 30.41 0.41
CA ALA A 331 11.95 31.65 -0.34
C ALA A 331 11.71 31.40 -1.84
N ASN A 332 10.44 31.42 -2.26
CA ASN A 332 10.09 31.28 -3.67
C ASN A 332 10.57 32.50 -4.50
N LEU A 333 11.52 32.25 -5.40
CA LEU A 333 12.15 33.22 -6.30
C LEU A 333 11.43 33.33 -7.67
N LEU A 334 10.27 32.70 -7.84
CA LEU A 334 9.50 32.83 -9.07
C LEU A 334 9.07 34.29 -9.37
N PRO A 335 8.67 35.13 -8.39
CA PRO A 335 8.40 36.55 -8.66
C PRO A 335 9.60 37.23 -9.33
N GLY A 336 9.42 37.70 -10.57
CA GLY A 336 10.47 38.33 -11.37
C GLY A 336 11.23 37.39 -12.31
N LYS A 337 10.98 36.07 -12.28
CA LYS A 337 11.47 35.11 -13.28
C LYS A 337 10.50 34.95 -14.44
N ASN A 338 11.04 34.57 -15.60
CA ASN A 338 10.24 34.24 -16.78
C ASN A 338 9.83 32.76 -16.73
N VAL A 339 8.59 32.49 -16.32
CA VAL A 339 8.03 31.12 -16.21
C VAL A 339 8.10 30.36 -17.53
N LYS A 340 7.86 31.02 -18.66
CA LYS A 340 7.97 30.37 -19.98
C LYS A 340 9.38 29.84 -20.20
N LYS A 341 10.41 30.62 -19.87
CA LYS A 341 11.81 30.19 -19.98
C LYS A 341 12.12 29.01 -19.06
N LEU A 342 11.59 29.00 -17.84
CA LEU A 342 11.77 27.88 -16.91
C LEU A 342 11.12 26.59 -17.44
N ARG A 343 9.92 26.70 -18.04
CA ARG A 343 9.26 25.57 -18.71
C ARG A 343 9.97 25.12 -19.99
N ASP A 344 10.50 26.05 -20.77
CA ASP A 344 11.32 25.74 -21.95
C ASP A 344 12.58 24.95 -21.52
N ASN A 345 13.25 25.36 -20.42
CA ASN A 345 14.37 24.61 -19.83
C ASN A 345 13.94 23.23 -19.34
N LEU A 346 12.77 23.12 -18.68
CA LEU A 346 12.24 21.83 -18.24
C LEU A 346 11.98 20.90 -19.44
N ALA A 347 11.44 21.41 -20.54
CA ALA A 347 11.27 20.65 -21.77
C ALA A 347 12.63 20.19 -22.37
N GLU A 348 13.68 21.00 -22.25
CA GLU A 348 15.04 20.61 -22.65
C GLU A 348 15.59 19.48 -21.75
N VAL A 349 15.45 19.61 -20.43
CA VAL A 349 15.92 18.60 -19.46
C VAL A 349 15.21 17.25 -19.65
N THR A 350 13.91 17.29 -19.95
CA THR A 350 13.09 16.09 -20.17
C THR A 350 13.22 15.53 -21.59
N GLY A 351 13.94 16.20 -22.50
CA GLY A 351 13.98 15.82 -23.91
C GLY A 351 12.62 15.87 -24.60
N GLY A 352 11.66 16.63 -24.06
CA GLY A 352 10.27 16.70 -24.51
C GLY A 352 9.39 15.53 -24.05
N ILE A 353 9.91 14.59 -23.24
CA ILE A 353 9.13 13.51 -22.65
C ILE A 353 8.26 14.10 -21.55
N SER A 354 6.95 13.90 -21.64
CA SER A 354 6.03 14.31 -20.58
C SER A 354 5.80 13.14 -19.61
N PRO A 355 5.93 13.34 -18.30
CA PRO A 355 5.63 12.31 -17.29
C PRO A 355 4.13 11.98 -17.17
N VAL A 356 3.27 12.79 -17.82
CA VAL A 356 1.81 12.69 -17.74
C VAL A 356 1.14 12.49 -19.11
N ALA A 357 1.90 12.55 -20.21
CA ALA A 357 1.36 12.31 -21.55
C ALA A 357 1.70 10.89 -22.01
N GLY A 358 0.65 10.12 -22.31
CA GLY A 358 0.76 8.70 -22.68
C GLY A 358 0.24 7.85 -21.53
N GLY A 359 -0.79 7.04 -21.81
CA GLY A 359 -1.25 5.99 -20.91
C GLY A 359 -0.19 4.90 -20.79
N GLY A 360 0.91 5.21 -20.08
CA GLY A 360 1.88 4.23 -19.63
C GLY A 360 1.12 3.08 -18.98
N GLN A 361 1.41 1.88 -19.46
CA GLN A 361 0.59 0.67 -19.33
C GLN A 361 0.08 0.47 -17.91
N SER A 362 -1.17 0.86 -17.69
CA SER A 362 -1.99 0.31 -16.62
C SER A 362 -2.36 -1.11 -17.04
N GLU A 363 -1.45 -2.07 -16.88
CA GLU A 363 -1.94 -3.42 -16.61
C GLU A 363 -2.70 -3.32 -15.29
N SER A 364 -3.96 -3.74 -15.29
CA SER A 364 -4.79 -3.68 -14.11
C SER A 364 -4.12 -4.52 -13.02
N LEU A 365 -3.60 -3.86 -11.98
CA LEU A 365 -3.23 -4.56 -10.75
C LEU A 365 -4.43 -5.40 -10.30
N ASP A 366 -4.16 -6.60 -9.79
CA ASP A 366 -5.22 -7.42 -9.25
C ASP A 366 -5.95 -6.69 -8.10
N ALA A 367 -7.22 -7.04 -7.88
CA ALA A 367 -8.06 -6.36 -6.89
C ALA A 367 -7.46 -6.40 -5.47
N ARG A 368 -6.65 -7.41 -5.15
CA ARG A 368 -6.01 -7.60 -3.85
C ARG A 368 -4.81 -6.69 -3.66
N ALA A 369 -4.00 -6.50 -4.69
CA ALA A 369 -2.90 -5.54 -4.74
C ALA A 369 -3.41 -4.11 -4.56
N LEU A 370 -4.51 -3.77 -5.25
CA LEU A 370 -5.18 -2.48 -5.08
C LEU A 370 -5.75 -2.31 -3.67
N GLU A 371 -6.39 -3.33 -3.09
CA GLU A 371 -6.88 -3.28 -1.71
C GLU A 371 -5.73 -3.06 -0.70
N LYS A 372 -4.61 -3.76 -0.87
CA LYS A 372 -3.41 -3.57 -0.05
C LYS A 372 -2.88 -2.14 -0.17
N LEU A 373 -2.67 -1.63 -1.38
CA LEU A 373 -2.20 -0.24 -1.58
C LEU A 373 -3.18 0.81 -1.03
N ARG A 374 -4.49 0.57 -1.14
CA ARG A 374 -5.53 1.42 -0.52
C ARG A 374 -5.40 1.44 1.00
N SER A 375 -5.17 0.28 1.61
CA SER A 375 -5.01 0.18 3.06
C SER A 375 -3.77 0.92 3.59
N LEU A 376 -2.73 1.03 2.76
CA LEU A 376 -1.50 1.77 3.05
C LEU A 376 -1.60 3.27 2.71
N GLY A 377 -2.73 3.73 2.16
CA GLY A 377 -2.94 5.12 1.75
C GLY A 377 -2.29 5.49 0.41
N TYR A 378 -1.61 4.56 -0.27
CA TYR A 378 -1.00 4.79 -1.59
C TYR A 378 -1.99 4.81 -2.74
N VAL A 379 -3.24 4.44 -2.51
CA VAL A 379 -4.32 4.49 -3.51
C VAL A 379 -5.51 5.16 -2.85
N SER A 380 -5.98 6.30 -3.39
CA SER A 380 -7.37 6.69 -3.11
C SER A 380 -8.29 5.65 -3.75
N SER A 381 -9.51 5.49 -3.27
CA SER A 381 -10.33 4.37 -3.68
C SER A 381 -10.57 4.21 -5.19
N ALA A 382 -10.24 5.14 -6.10
CA ALA A 382 -10.49 4.99 -7.54
C ALA A 382 -9.37 5.48 -8.47
N GLN A 383 -9.37 4.92 -9.68
CA GLN A 383 -8.80 5.51 -10.90
C GLN A 383 -9.48 6.87 -11.13
N VAL A 384 -8.80 7.97 -10.78
CA VAL A 384 -9.41 9.30 -10.83
C VAL A 384 -9.52 9.76 -12.28
N SER A 385 -10.71 10.26 -12.68
CA SER A 385 -10.91 10.85 -14.01
C SER A 385 -9.89 11.96 -14.23
N ARG A 386 -9.01 11.79 -15.23
CA ARG A 386 -7.95 12.75 -15.54
C ARG A 386 -8.58 14.03 -16.09
N LYS A 387 -8.26 15.17 -15.46
CA LYS A 387 -8.65 16.49 -15.98
C LYS A 387 -7.71 16.87 -17.13
N ASP A 388 -8.26 17.43 -18.21
CA ASP A 388 -7.46 17.95 -19.32
C ASP A 388 -6.72 19.25 -18.95
N HIS A 389 -7.23 19.97 -17.95
CA HIS A 389 -6.69 21.25 -17.50
C HIS A 389 -6.70 21.33 -15.97
N PHE A 390 -5.57 21.78 -15.41
CA PHE A 390 -5.39 22.00 -13.97
C PHE A 390 -5.16 23.48 -13.68
N GLY A 391 -5.87 24.02 -12.69
CA GLY A 391 -5.72 25.38 -12.20
C GLY A 391 -5.14 25.43 -10.79
N PRO A 392 -4.91 26.64 -10.23
CA PRO A 392 -4.40 26.81 -8.86
C PRO A 392 -5.22 26.12 -7.77
N SER A 393 -6.53 25.88 -7.99
CA SER A 393 -7.40 25.15 -7.06
C SER A 393 -7.10 23.65 -6.98
N ASP A 394 -6.48 23.10 -8.03
CA ASP A 394 -6.12 21.69 -8.14
C ASP A 394 -4.66 21.44 -7.72
N ASP A 395 -3.88 22.49 -7.48
CA ASP A 395 -2.47 22.40 -7.10
C ASP A 395 -2.32 21.68 -5.75
N PRO A 396 -1.36 20.76 -5.60
CA PRO A 396 -1.07 20.12 -4.31
C PRO A 396 -0.93 21.11 -3.14
N LYS A 397 -0.40 22.32 -3.37
CA LYS A 397 -0.24 23.37 -2.35
C LYS A 397 -1.57 23.92 -1.84
N THR A 398 -2.60 23.91 -2.69
CA THR A 398 -3.97 24.31 -2.33
C THR A 398 -4.74 23.13 -1.73
N MET A 399 -4.49 21.91 -2.20
CA MET A 399 -5.24 20.71 -1.80
C MET A 399 -4.81 20.15 -0.44
N LEU A 400 -3.50 20.08 -0.19
CA LEU A 400 -2.93 19.37 0.96
C LEU A 400 -3.43 19.89 2.32
N PRO A 401 -3.60 21.20 2.57
CA PRO A 401 -4.11 21.68 3.85
C PRO A 401 -5.52 21.13 4.18
N PHE A 402 -6.39 21.00 3.18
CA PHE A 402 -7.73 20.43 3.36
C PHE A 402 -7.67 18.92 3.58
N HIS A 403 -6.77 18.24 2.88
CA HIS A 403 -6.51 16.81 3.11
C HIS A 403 -6.01 16.54 4.54
N ALA A 404 -5.07 17.36 5.03
CA ALA A 404 -4.57 17.28 6.40
C ALA A 404 -5.69 17.52 7.42
N LYS A 405 -6.53 18.55 7.20
CA LYS A 405 -7.72 18.85 8.03
C LYS A 405 -8.73 17.69 8.04
N ALA A 406 -8.98 17.03 6.91
CA ALA A 406 -9.85 15.85 6.85
C ALA A 406 -9.25 14.65 7.61
N THR A 407 -7.94 14.41 7.47
CA THR A 407 -7.24 13.35 8.19
C THR A 407 -7.26 13.59 9.70
N GLN A 408 -7.09 14.84 10.13
CA GLN A 408 -7.26 15.26 11.52
C GLN A 408 -8.70 14.98 12.01
N GLY A 409 -9.71 15.27 11.20
CA GLY A 409 -11.12 14.97 11.52
C GLY A 409 -11.36 13.48 11.77
N ARG A 410 -10.77 12.62 10.95
CA ARG A 410 -10.79 11.15 11.16
C ARG A 410 -10.08 10.76 12.46
N SER A 411 -8.87 11.25 12.71
CA SER A 411 -8.11 10.96 13.93
C SER A 411 -8.84 11.42 15.21
N LEU A 412 -9.48 12.60 15.18
CA LEU A 412 -10.34 13.07 16.28
C LEU A 412 -11.51 12.13 16.54
N TYR A 413 -12.13 11.60 15.49
CA TYR A 413 -13.21 10.64 15.63
C TYR A 413 -12.74 9.33 16.28
N GLU A 414 -11.63 8.78 15.79
CA GLU A 414 -11.03 7.52 16.27
C GLU A 414 -10.53 7.61 17.71
N SER A 415 -9.97 8.77 18.11
CA SER A 415 -9.56 9.07 19.49
C SER A 415 -10.72 9.32 20.46
N GLY A 416 -11.97 9.24 20.00
CA GLY A 416 -13.18 9.35 20.83
C GLY A 416 -13.82 10.74 20.84
N ARG A 417 -13.19 11.77 20.26
CA ARG A 417 -13.76 13.12 20.06
C ARG A 417 -14.68 13.15 18.83
N ARG A 418 -15.66 12.24 18.83
CA ARG A 418 -16.49 11.91 17.65
C ARG A 418 -17.22 13.09 17.04
N ALA A 419 -17.84 13.95 17.86
CA ALA A 419 -18.61 15.09 17.37
C ALA A 419 -17.72 16.13 16.69
N GLU A 420 -16.55 16.41 17.27
CA GLU A 420 -15.57 17.36 16.72
C GLU A 420 -14.98 16.84 15.42
N GLY A 421 -14.64 15.54 15.36
CA GLY A 421 -14.13 14.90 14.14
C GLY A 421 -15.13 14.95 12.98
N ILE A 422 -16.41 14.63 13.24
CA ILE A 422 -17.47 14.72 12.22
C ILE A 422 -17.65 16.16 11.76
N ALA A 423 -17.73 17.13 12.69
CA ALA A 423 -17.91 18.54 12.33
C ALA A 423 -16.78 19.06 11.44
N LEU A 424 -15.53 18.68 11.74
CA LEU A 424 -14.37 19.06 10.94
C LEU A 424 -14.42 18.45 9.53
N LEU A 425 -14.80 17.17 9.41
CA LEU A 425 -14.99 16.50 8.12
C LEU A 425 -16.11 17.14 7.29
N GLU A 426 -17.23 17.50 7.92
CA GLU A 426 -18.35 18.19 7.26
C GLU A 426 -17.97 19.60 6.78
N GLU A 427 -17.18 20.32 7.58
CA GLU A 427 -16.60 21.62 7.21
C GLU A 427 -15.71 21.49 5.98
N VAL A 428 -14.78 20.53 5.95
CA VAL A 428 -13.91 20.30 4.78
C VAL A 428 -14.73 19.91 3.56
N MET A 429 -15.71 19.00 3.69
CA MET A 429 -16.58 18.60 2.58
C MET A 429 -17.38 19.78 2.01
N LYS A 430 -17.70 20.79 2.84
CA LYS A 430 -18.38 22.01 2.40
C LYS A 430 -17.43 23.00 1.71
N GLU A 431 -16.23 23.18 2.24
CA GLU A 431 -15.21 24.08 1.69
C GLU A 431 -14.61 23.54 0.39
N ARG A 432 -14.39 22.22 0.33
CA ARG A 432 -13.80 21.48 -0.80
C ARG A 432 -14.67 20.28 -1.15
N PRO A 433 -15.81 20.50 -1.84
CA PRO A 433 -16.67 19.41 -2.29
C PRO A 433 -15.98 18.48 -3.32
N ASP A 434 -14.89 18.94 -3.92
CA ASP A 434 -14.03 18.20 -4.84
C ASP A 434 -12.91 17.41 -4.15
N LEU A 435 -12.83 17.43 -2.81
CA LEU A 435 -11.89 16.62 -2.05
C LEU A 435 -12.49 15.24 -1.74
N ASP A 436 -11.86 14.23 -2.32
CA ASP A 436 -12.32 12.84 -2.36
C ASP A 436 -12.45 12.19 -0.97
N ILE A 437 -11.47 12.36 -0.08
CA ILE A 437 -11.36 11.59 1.19
C ILE A 437 -12.54 11.82 2.15
N THR A 438 -13.25 12.94 2.06
CA THR A 438 -14.28 13.33 3.03
C THR A 438 -15.53 12.46 2.96
N TYR A 439 -16.02 12.17 1.76
CA TYR A 439 -17.24 11.39 1.52
C TYR A 439 -17.17 9.95 2.06
N PRO A 440 -16.19 9.11 1.66
CA PRO A 440 -16.11 7.74 2.16
C PRO A 440 -15.86 7.70 3.67
N THR A 441 -15.06 8.63 4.20
CA THR A 441 -14.78 8.71 5.64
C THR A 441 -16.06 9.00 6.44
N LEU A 442 -16.83 10.02 6.05
CA LEU A 442 -18.11 10.33 6.70
C LEU A 442 -19.12 9.20 6.51
N ALA A 443 -19.25 8.66 5.29
CA ALA A 443 -20.19 7.57 5.02
C ALA A 443 -19.91 6.34 5.89
N GLN A 444 -18.64 5.93 6.02
CA GLN A 444 -18.22 4.84 6.90
C GLN A 444 -18.50 5.13 8.38
N ILE A 445 -18.24 6.36 8.84
CA ILE A 445 -18.57 6.79 10.21
C ILE A 445 -20.07 6.66 10.49
N HIS A 446 -20.94 7.05 9.55
CA HIS A 446 -22.38 6.95 9.72
C HIS A 446 -22.90 5.52 9.56
N ALA A 447 -22.36 4.74 8.62
CA ALA A 447 -22.69 3.34 8.42
C ALA A 447 -22.32 2.50 9.67
N GLY A 448 -21.11 2.70 10.23
CA GLY A 448 -20.68 2.04 11.46
C GLY A 448 -21.54 2.39 12.69
N ALA A 449 -22.29 3.49 12.64
CA ALA A 449 -23.28 3.88 13.64
C ALA A 449 -24.70 3.42 13.30
N GLY A 450 -24.88 2.56 12.30
CA GLY A 450 -26.17 2.02 11.85
C GLY A 450 -27.02 3.00 11.05
N ARG A 451 -26.48 4.17 10.65
CA ARG A 451 -27.21 5.20 9.88
C ARG A 451 -26.94 5.05 8.39
N LEU A 452 -27.33 3.91 7.83
CA LEU A 452 -27.05 3.58 6.44
C LEU A 452 -27.70 4.55 5.44
N ASP A 453 -28.90 5.07 5.72
CA ASP A 453 -29.54 6.09 4.86
C ASP A 453 -28.68 7.36 4.69
N LEU A 454 -28.00 7.78 5.76
CA LEU A 454 -27.11 8.94 5.72
C LEU A 454 -25.82 8.61 4.96
N ALA A 455 -25.26 7.41 5.15
CA ALA A 455 -24.11 6.95 4.37
C ALA A 455 -24.41 6.92 2.87
N ILE A 456 -25.58 6.40 2.49
CA ILE A 456 -26.10 6.42 1.11
C ILE A 456 -26.19 7.86 0.58
N ALA A 457 -26.79 8.78 1.34
CA ALA A 457 -26.94 10.17 0.93
C ALA A 457 -25.58 10.88 0.73
N ILE A 458 -24.62 10.63 1.62
CA ILE A 458 -23.25 11.17 1.52
C ILE A 458 -22.55 10.63 0.28
N MET A 459 -22.62 9.32 0.02
CA MET A 459 -21.97 8.73 -1.15
C MET A 459 -22.60 9.19 -2.46
N LYS A 460 -23.93 9.35 -2.50
CA LYS A 460 -24.62 9.95 -3.64
C LYS A 460 -24.12 11.37 -3.90
N LYS A 461 -24.04 12.21 -2.86
CA LYS A 461 -23.51 13.58 -2.96
C LYS A 461 -22.05 13.57 -3.46
N GLY A 462 -21.24 12.63 -3.00
CA GLY A 462 -19.86 12.46 -3.48
C GLY A 462 -19.81 12.15 -4.98
N ALA A 463 -20.62 11.19 -5.44
CA ALA A 463 -20.71 10.83 -6.86
C ALA A 463 -21.17 12.00 -7.76
N GLU A 464 -22.04 12.86 -7.24
CA GLU A 464 -22.47 14.10 -7.93
C GLU A 464 -21.37 15.18 -7.93
N ALA A 465 -20.63 15.32 -6.83
CA ALA A 465 -19.59 16.34 -6.67
C ALA A 465 -18.28 16.01 -7.42
N ILE A 466 -17.97 14.72 -7.56
CA ILE A 466 -16.79 14.23 -8.28
C ILE A 466 -17.23 13.20 -9.34
N PRO A 467 -17.85 13.66 -10.45
CA PRO A 467 -18.27 12.77 -11.52
C PRO A 467 -17.08 11.98 -12.07
N GLY A 468 -17.27 10.68 -12.31
CA GLY A 468 -16.23 9.79 -12.81
C GLY A 468 -15.39 9.09 -11.73
N ASN A 469 -15.58 9.41 -10.44
CA ASN A 469 -15.02 8.59 -9.36
C ASN A 469 -15.86 7.32 -9.17
N ILE A 470 -15.44 6.23 -9.82
CA ILE A 470 -16.13 4.94 -9.83
C ILE A 470 -16.35 4.38 -8.41
N SER A 471 -15.46 4.69 -7.48
CA SER A 471 -15.55 4.13 -6.12
C SER A 471 -16.63 4.78 -5.29
N PHE A 472 -17.00 6.02 -5.59
CA PHE A 472 -18.18 6.62 -4.98
C PHE A 472 -19.46 5.90 -5.39
N ALA A 473 -19.57 5.55 -6.68
CA ALA A 473 -20.66 4.72 -7.16
C ALA A 473 -20.63 3.31 -6.54
N SER A 474 -19.45 2.70 -6.40
CA SER A 474 -19.29 1.38 -5.78
C SER A 474 -19.68 1.37 -4.31
N TYR A 475 -19.21 2.33 -3.50
CA TYR A 475 -19.64 2.47 -2.10
C TYR A 475 -21.14 2.79 -1.98
N TYR A 476 -21.66 3.62 -2.88
CA TYR A 476 -23.09 3.90 -2.93
C TYR A 476 -23.91 2.62 -3.17
N ILE A 477 -23.54 1.82 -4.17
CA ILE A 477 -24.15 0.52 -4.47
C ILE A 477 -24.03 -0.44 -3.28
N HIS A 478 -22.84 -0.52 -2.67
CA HIS A 478 -22.60 -1.34 -1.50
C HIS A 478 -23.55 -0.99 -0.35
N PHE A 479 -23.68 0.29 -0.01
CA PHE A 479 -24.59 0.71 1.07
C PHE A 479 -26.07 0.53 0.70
N LEU A 480 -26.45 0.63 -0.59
CA LEU A 480 -27.80 0.27 -1.03
C LEU A 480 -28.08 -1.22 -0.79
N ASN A 481 -27.15 -2.10 -1.15
CA ASN A 481 -27.25 -3.54 -0.89
C ASN A 481 -27.33 -3.84 0.61
N GLU A 482 -26.46 -3.24 1.43
CA GLU A 482 -26.47 -3.41 2.89
C GLU A 482 -27.78 -2.92 3.54
N SER A 483 -28.39 -1.85 2.97
CA SER A 483 -29.67 -1.31 3.43
C SER A 483 -30.90 -2.06 2.92
N GLY A 484 -30.71 -3.11 2.11
CA GLY A 484 -31.81 -3.87 1.50
C GLY A 484 -32.53 -3.16 0.35
N LYS A 485 -31.95 -2.09 -0.21
CA LYS A 485 -32.51 -1.31 -1.33
C LYS A 485 -32.15 -1.95 -2.68
N PHE A 486 -32.50 -3.23 -2.84
CA PHE A 486 -32.08 -4.04 -3.98
C PHE A 486 -32.65 -3.57 -5.32
N ASP A 487 -33.87 -3.03 -5.32
CA ASP A 487 -34.49 -2.49 -6.54
C ASP A 487 -33.73 -1.28 -7.07
N ASP A 488 -33.20 -0.42 -6.19
CA ASP A 488 -32.37 0.73 -6.57
C ASP A 488 -31.05 0.27 -7.19
N VAL A 489 -30.41 -0.77 -6.63
CA VAL A 489 -29.19 -1.38 -7.19
C VAL A 489 -29.43 -1.94 -8.58
N ILE A 490 -30.51 -2.74 -8.74
CA ILE A 490 -30.88 -3.34 -10.02
C ILE A 490 -31.15 -2.23 -11.05
N GLN A 491 -31.93 -1.21 -10.69
CA GLN A 491 -32.23 -0.11 -11.60
C GLN A 491 -30.96 0.63 -12.03
N LEU A 492 -30.06 0.93 -11.09
CA LEU A 492 -28.82 1.65 -11.36
C LEU A 492 -27.90 0.89 -12.32
N LEU A 493 -27.73 -0.41 -12.09
CA LEU A 493 -26.78 -1.24 -12.85
C LEU A 493 -27.35 -1.80 -14.17
N THR A 494 -28.67 -1.76 -14.37
CA THR A 494 -29.32 -2.27 -15.60
C THR A 494 -29.88 -1.18 -16.52
N ALA A 495 -29.93 0.08 -16.08
CA ALA A 495 -30.37 1.18 -16.93
C ALA A 495 -29.51 1.30 -18.20
N ALA A 496 -30.08 1.77 -19.31
CA ALA A 496 -29.46 1.83 -20.64
C ALA A 496 -28.20 2.72 -20.77
N GLY A 497 -27.72 3.32 -19.66
CA GLY A 497 -26.43 3.99 -19.51
C GLY A 497 -25.38 3.20 -18.72
N GLY A 498 -25.67 1.95 -18.32
CA GLY A 498 -24.82 1.05 -17.52
C GLY A 498 -23.51 0.59 -18.19
N ASN A 499 -23.11 1.21 -19.29
CA ASN A 499 -21.88 0.86 -20.02
C ASN A 499 -20.62 1.16 -19.19
N ALA A 500 -20.66 2.16 -18.29
CA ALA A 500 -19.53 2.50 -17.41
C ALA A 500 -19.25 1.46 -16.31
N PHE A 501 -20.24 0.64 -15.95
CA PHE A 501 -20.12 -0.41 -14.93
C PHE A 501 -19.96 -1.82 -15.53
N ALA A 502 -20.16 -1.95 -16.85
CA ALA A 502 -20.17 -3.24 -17.53
C ALA A 502 -18.81 -3.95 -17.50
N GLU A 503 -17.72 -3.20 -17.41
CA GLU A 503 -16.35 -3.74 -17.33
C GLU A 503 -15.85 -3.89 -15.89
N ILE A 504 -16.65 -3.51 -14.88
CA ILE A 504 -16.26 -3.58 -13.46
C ILE A 504 -16.80 -4.88 -12.86
N PRO A 505 -15.92 -5.84 -12.47
CA PRO A 505 -16.36 -7.13 -11.91
C PRO A 505 -17.25 -6.98 -10.66
N GLU A 506 -16.91 -6.04 -9.77
CA GLU A 506 -17.63 -5.80 -8.52
C GLU A 506 -19.07 -5.32 -8.75
N SER A 507 -19.32 -4.57 -9.84
CA SER A 507 -20.67 -4.11 -10.18
C SER A 507 -21.57 -5.30 -10.53
N TRP A 508 -21.06 -6.26 -11.30
CA TRP A 508 -21.79 -7.49 -11.60
C TRP A 508 -22.00 -8.35 -10.34
N ASN A 509 -21.02 -8.39 -9.45
CA ASN A 509 -21.17 -9.05 -8.17
C ASN A 509 -22.27 -8.40 -7.31
N ASP A 510 -22.29 -7.08 -7.18
CA ASP A 510 -23.31 -6.36 -6.41
C ASP A 510 -24.71 -6.52 -7.02
N LEU A 511 -24.81 -6.56 -8.35
CA LEU A 511 -26.06 -6.89 -9.04
C LEU A 511 -26.52 -8.32 -8.72
N GLY A 512 -25.59 -9.28 -8.70
CA GLY A 512 -25.85 -10.65 -8.31
C GLY A 512 -26.36 -10.77 -6.87
N VAL A 513 -25.76 -10.02 -5.94
CA VAL A 513 -26.19 -9.95 -4.53
C VAL A 513 -27.61 -9.39 -4.44
N ALA A 514 -27.93 -8.34 -5.18
CA ALA A 514 -29.29 -7.77 -5.20
C ALA A 514 -30.32 -8.79 -5.72
N TYR A 515 -30.04 -9.46 -6.84
CA TYR A 515 -30.93 -10.50 -7.37
C TYR A 515 -31.06 -11.71 -6.44
N LEU A 516 -29.98 -12.15 -5.80
CA LEU A 516 -30.01 -13.26 -4.84
C LEU A 516 -30.94 -12.94 -3.67
N ASN A 517 -30.84 -11.73 -3.10
CA ASN A 517 -31.71 -11.30 -1.99
C ASN A 517 -33.18 -11.12 -2.42
N LYS A 518 -33.44 -10.74 -3.67
CA LYS A 518 -34.79 -10.75 -4.27
C LYS A 518 -35.30 -12.16 -4.59
N GLY A 519 -34.41 -13.15 -4.54
CA GLY A 519 -34.71 -14.54 -4.86
C GLY A 519 -34.76 -14.85 -6.36
N GLU A 520 -34.25 -13.97 -7.22
CA GLU A 520 -34.16 -14.11 -8.67
C GLU A 520 -32.90 -14.89 -9.06
N LEU A 521 -32.87 -16.19 -8.72
CA LEU A 521 -31.64 -17.01 -8.72
C LEU A 521 -30.94 -17.10 -10.09
N GLU A 522 -31.69 -17.20 -11.19
CA GLU A 522 -31.10 -17.26 -12.53
C GLU A 522 -30.37 -15.95 -12.90
N LYS A 523 -30.98 -14.81 -12.60
CA LYS A 523 -30.34 -13.51 -12.85
C LYS A 523 -29.12 -13.30 -11.95
N ALA A 524 -29.18 -13.80 -10.71
CA ALA A 524 -28.03 -13.79 -9.81
C ALA A 524 -26.87 -14.63 -10.38
N LEU A 525 -27.15 -15.83 -10.87
CA LEU A 525 -26.14 -16.68 -11.54
C LEU A 525 -25.50 -15.97 -12.73
N ASP A 526 -26.31 -15.37 -13.61
CA ASP A 526 -25.80 -14.66 -14.79
C ASP A 526 -24.89 -13.49 -14.41
N ALA A 527 -25.29 -12.70 -13.40
CA ALA A 527 -24.50 -11.58 -12.91
C ALA A 527 -23.17 -12.06 -12.29
N PHE A 528 -23.18 -13.04 -11.39
CA PHE A 528 -21.94 -13.55 -10.79
C PHE A 528 -21.02 -14.23 -11.82
N ARG A 529 -21.56 -14.94 -12.82
CA ARG A 529 -20.76 -15.52 -13.91
C ARG A 529 -20.06 -14.45 -14.74
N LYS A 530 -20.71 -13.30 -14.96
CA LYS A 530 -20.06 -12.15 -15.62
C LYS A 530 -18.95 -11.55 -14.75
N ALA A 531 -19.16 -11.44 -13.44
CA ALA A 531 -18.11 -11.00 -12.51
C ALA A 531 -16.87 -11.91 -12.62
N VAL A 532 -17.07 -13.24 -12.57
CA VAL A 532 -15.99 -14.23 -12.74
C VAL A 532 -15.33 -14.19 -14.11
N ALA A 533 -16.08 -13.88 -15.17
CA ALA A 533 -15.52 -13.78 -16.52
C ALA A 533 -14.62 -12.55 -16.71
N LEU A 534 -14.82 -11.50 -15.91
CA LEU A 534 -14.00 -10.28 -15.93
C LEU A 534 -12.81 -10.38 -14.97
N ASP A 535 -12.99 -11.03 -13.82
CA ASP A 535 -11.93 -11.30 -12.85
C ASP A 535 -12.17 -12.68 -12.20
N ASP A 536 -11.32 -13.64 -12.56
CA ASP A 536 -11.39 -15.02 -12.09
C ASP A 536 -10.52 -15.29 -10.85
N GLY A 537 -9.81 -14.28 -10.33
CA GLY A 537 -8.95 -14.33 -9.15
C GLY A 537 -9.66 -13.91 -7.86
N ASN A 538 -10.81 -13.23 -7.95
CA ASN A 538 -11.54 -12.79 -6.77
C ASN A 538 -12.40 -13.91 -6.15
N TYR A 539 -11.96 -14.41 -4.99
CA TYR A 539 -12.62 -15.48 -4.25
C TYR A 539 -14.07 -15.18 -3.83
N ILE A 540 -14.44 -13.89 -3.68
CA ILE A 540 -15.78 -13.48 -3.27
C ILE A 540 -16.82 -13.87 -4.31
N PHE A 541 -16.49 -13.79 -5.60
CA PHE A 541 -17.42 -14.11 -6.68
C PHE A 541 -17.76 -15.60 -6.69
N TYR A 542 -16.78 -16.47 -6.44
CA TYR A 542 -17.01 -17.90 -6.29
C TYR A 542 -17.80 -18.24 -5.03
N ARG A 543 -17.51 -17.58 -3.90
CA ARG A 543 -18.32 -17.75 -2.69
C ARG A 543 -19.79 -17.41 -2.96
N ASN A 544 -20.04 -16.29 -3.62
CA ASN A 544 -21.40 -15.85 -3.92
C ASN A 544 -22.09 -16.78 -4.93
N LEU A 545 -21.38 -17.34 -5.92
CA LEU A 545 -21.91 -18.44 -6.76
C LEU A 545 -22.31 -19.66 -5.90
N GLY A 546 -21.47 -20.03 -4.93
CA GLY A 546 -21.79 -21.05 -3.93
C GLY A 546 -23.10 -20.76 -3.20
N ASP A 547 -23.29 -19.53 -2.75
CA ASP A 547 -24.51 -19.08 -2.08
C ASP A 547 -25.76 -19.19 -2.99
N VAL A 548 -25.64 -18.88 -4.29
CA VAL A 548 -26.77 -19.05 -5.23
C VAL A 548 -27.13 -20.52 -5.43
N TYR A 549 -26.15 -21.39 -5.69
CA TYR A 549 -26.41 -22.83 -5.84
C TYR A 549 -26.95 -23.44 -4.56
N PHE A 550 -26.48 -22.98 -3.40
CA PHE A 550 -27.04 -23.37 -2.12
C PHE A 550 -28.50 -22.91 -1.96
N ALA A 551 -28.85 -21.69 -2.40
CA ALA A 551 -30.23 -21.23 -2.43
C ALA A 551 -31.11 -22.06 -3.39
N ILE A 552 -30.58 -22.47 -4.54
CA ILE A 552 -31.25 -23.41 -5.47
C ILE A 552 -31.51 -24.74 -4.78
N PHE A 553 -30.50 -25.30 -4.09
CA PHE A 553 -30.66 -26.52 -3.29
C PHE A 553 -31.73 -26.36 -2.20
N GLY A 554 -31.76 -25.23 -1.49
CA GLY A 554 -32.77 -24.94 -0.47
C GLY A 554 -34.21 -24.98 -1.01
N ARG A 555 -34.42 -24.56 -2.27
CA ARG A 555 -35.74 -24.55 -2.93
C ARG A 555 -36.12 -25.87 -3.58
N SER A 556 -35.17 -26.51 -4.26
CA SER A 556 -35.42 -27.67 -5.12
C SER A 556 -35.07 -29.00 -4.47
N ARG A 557 -34.21 -29.00 -3.44
CA ARG A 557 -33.51 -30.17 -2.89
C ARG A 557 -32.73 -30.96 -3.95
N ASP A 558 -32.30 -30.30 -5.02
CA ASP A 558 -31.46 -30.91 -6.06
C ASP A 558 -30.05 -31.22 -5.54
N ALA A 559 -29.65 -32.49 -5.65
CA ALA A 559 -28.33 -32.98 -5.25
C ALA A 559 -27.20 -32.39 -6.12
N ALA A 560 -27.46 -32.06 -7.39
CA ALA A 560 -26.47 -31.44 -8.26
C ALA A 560 -26.17 -30.01 -7.80
N ALA A 561 -27.21 -29.22 -7.48
CA ALA A 561 -27.06 -27.89 -6.90
C ALA A 561 -26.30 -27.92 -5.56
N TYR A 562 -26.61 -28.90 -4.69
CA TYR A 562 -25.88 -29.10 -3.44
C TYR A 562 -24.39 -29.31 -3.66
N LYS A 563 -24.01 -30.27 -4.51
CA LYS A 563 -22.61 -30.54 -4.83
C LYS A 563 -21.92 -29.32 -5.43
N THR A 564 -22.58 -28.66 -6.39
CA THR A 564 -22.04 -27.48 -7.07
C THR A 564 -21.78 -26.33 -6.09
N SER A 565 -22.63 -26.15 -5.07
CA SER A 565 -22.39 -25.14 -4.03
C SER A 565 -21.09 -25.39 -3.26
N LEU A 566 -20.83 -26.65 -2.89
CA LEU A 566 -19.60 -27.05 -2.20
C LEU A 566 -18.36 -26.85 -3.08
N ASP A 567 -18.44 -27.22 -4.36
CA ASP A 567 -17.34 -27.05 -5.32
C ASP A 567 -16.94 -25.57 -5.45
N TYR A 568 -17.92 -24.65 -5.51
CA TYR A 568 -17.66 -23.22 -5.58
C TYR A 568 -17.08 -22.63 -4.28
N TYR A 569 -17.58 -23.04 -3.12
CA TYR A 569 -16.96 -22.62 -1.86
C TYR A 569 -15.52 -23.16 -1.72
N GLN A 570 -15.25 -24.38 -2.19
CA GLN A 570 -13.90 -24.94 -2.23
C GLN A 570 -13.00 -24.16 -3.19
N LYS A 571 -13.50 -23.75 -4.36
CA LYS A 571 -12.77 -22.88 -5.28
C LYS A 571 -12.44 -21.53 -4.63
N ALA A 572 -13.39 -20.92 -3.92
CA ALA A 572 -13.16 -19.70 -3.15
C ALA A 572 -12.04 -19.90 -2.10
N LEU A 573 -12.05 -21.02 -1.36
CA LEU A 573 -10.99 -21.36 -0.40
C LEU A 573 -9.65 -21.71 -1.06
N GLY A 574 -9.65 -22.19 -2.31
CA GLY A 574 -8.44 -22.40 -3.08
C GLY A 574 -7.73 -21.08 -3.43
N LEU A 575 -8.50 -20.03 -3.67
CA LEU A 575 -7.99 -18.67 -3.91
C LEU A 575 -7.67 -17.94 -2.59
N ASN A 576 -8.52 -18.09 -1.57
CA ASN A 576 -8.30 -17.53 -0.23
C ASN A 576 -8.64 -18.55 0.87
N PRO A 577 -7.64 -19.29 1.38
CA PRO A 577 -7.84 -20.28 2.44
C PRO A 577 -8.26 -19.70 3.80
N GLN A 578 -8.25 -18.38 3.96
CA GLN A 578 -8.53 -17.69 5.22
C GLN A 578 -9.90 -16.98 5.20
N ASP A 579 -10.77 -17.26 4.23
CA ASP A 579 -12.13 -16.70 4.21
C ASP A 579 -13.06 -17.43 5.20
N PRO A 580 -13.44 -16.81 6.33
CA PRO A 580 -14.36 -17.44 7.28
C PRO A 580 -15.76 -17.64 6.68
N SER A 581 -16.17 -16.80 5.72
CA SER A 581 -17.51 -16.86 5.12
C SER A 581 -17.68 -18.10 4.26
N SER A 582 -16.68 -18.45 3.44
CA SER A 582 -16.68 -19.70 2.67
C SER A 582 -16.64 -20.94 3.57
N HIS A 583 -15.87 -20.92 4.67
CA HIS A 583 -15.95 -21.99 5.67
C HIS A 583 -17.34 -22.10 6.29
N ASN A 584 -17.95 -20.98 6.69
CA ASN A 584 -19.32 -20.98 7.20
C ASN A 584 -20.33 -21.45 6.14
N GLY A 585 -20.16 -21.09 4.87
CA GLY A 585 -20.98 -21.54 3.74
C GLY A 585 -20.96 -23.05 3.57
N ILE A 586 -19.77 -23.67 3.56
CA ILE A 586 -19.60 -25.13 3.51
C ILE A 586 -20.26 -25.80 4.73
N GLY A 587 -19.96 -25.31 5.93
CA GLY A 587 -20.54 -25.86 7.15
C GLY A 587 -22.08 -25.79 7.13
N TYR A 588 -22.62 -24.67 6.68
CA TYR A 588 -24.06 -24.46 6.60
C TYR A 588 -24.70 -25.34 5.52
N ALA A 589 -24.03 -25.52 4.38
CA ALA A 589 -24.45 -26.45 3.35
C ALA A 589 -24.54 -27.89 3.89
N TYR A 590 -23.49 -28.40 4.55
CA TYR A 590 -23.52 -29.72 5.21
C TYR A 590 -24.66 -29.83 6.23
N LEU A 591 -24.82 -28.84 7.09
CA LEU A 591 -25.87 -28.84 8.11
C LEU A 591 -27.28 -28.91 7.51
N GLN A 592 -27.52 -28.23 6.39
CA GLN A 592 -28.82 -28.25 5.68
C GLN A 592 -28.98 -29.47 4.76
N GLY A 593 -27.87 -30.09 4.35
CA GLY A 593 -27.81 -31.39 3.67
C GLY A 593 -28.11 -32.57 4.58
N GLY A 594 -28.15 -32.36 5.90
CA GLY A 594 -28.41 -33.42 6.88
C GLY A 594 -27.13 -34.09 7.40
N GLU A 595 -25.97 -33.47 7.17
CA GLU A 595 -24.65 -33.97 7.55
C GLU A 595 -24.04 -33.06 8.64
N PRO A 596 -24.47 -33.16 9.90
CA PRO A 596 -24.00 -32.24 10.95
C PRO A 596 -22.56 -32.49 11.38
N GLU A 597 -22.03 -33.72 11.31
CA GLU A 597 -20.65 -34.05 11.71
C GLU A 597 -19.61 -33.39 10.80
N PRO A 598 -19.70 -33.48 9.45
CA PRO A 598 -18.78 -32.76 8.55
C PRO A 598 -18.87 -31.23 8.67
N ALA A 599 -19.98 -30.68 9.13
CA ALA A 599 -20.17 -29.23 9.27
C ALA A 599 -19.31 -28.59 10.38
N ILE A 600 -19.11 -29.32 11.49
CA ILE A 600 -18.43 -28.84 12.71
C ILE A 600 -17.02 -28.27 12.43
N PRO A 601 -16.07 -28.99 11.79
CA PRO A 601 -14.71 -28.48 11.59
C PRO A 601 -14.68 -27.21 10.74
N HIS A 602 -15.63 -27.04 9.81
CA HIS A 602 -15.74 -25.82 9.01
C HIS A 602 -16.19 -24.62 9.85
N PHE A 603 -17.19 -24.77 10.72
CA PHE A 603 -17.57 -23.70 11.64
C PHE A 603 -16.48 -23.37 12.66
N GLU A 604 -15.76 -24.38 13.17
CA GLU A 604 -14.63 -24.16 14.07
C GLU A 604 -13.51 -23.39 13.38
N LYS A 605 -13.19 -23.74 12.12
CA LYS A 605 -12.23 -22.99 11.31
C LYS A 605 -12.72 -21.56 11.06
N ALA A 606 -14.00 -21.36 10.73
CA ALA A 606 -14.58 -20.01 10.59
C ALA A 606 -14.47 -19.18 11.88
N LEU A 607 -14.68 -19.78 13.06
CA LEU A 607 -14.55 -19.11 14.37
C LEU A 607 -13.11 -18.92 14.83
N LYS A 608 -12.18 -19.76 14.37
CA LYS A 608 -10.74 -19.55 14.54
C LYS A 608 -10.27 -18.34 13.73
N LEU A 609 -10.81 -18.19 12.51
CA LEU A 609 -10.53 -17.06 11.62
C LEU A 609 -11.23 -15.77 12.07
N SER A 610 -12.47 -15.87 12.55
CA SER A 610 -13.27 -14.74 13.04
C SER A 610 -14.00 -15.12 14.33
N PRO A 611 -13.40 -14.85 15.50
CA PRO A 611 -13.98 -15.21 16.80
C PRO A 611 -15.35 -14.60 17.09
N ASP A 612 -15.68 -13.48 16.43
CA ASP A 612 -16.92 -12.73 16.62
C ASP A 612 -17.93 -12.97 15.48
N TYR A 613 -17.74 -14.03 14.69
CA TYR A 613 -18.67 -14.41 13.64
C TYR A 613 -19.92 -15.06 14.23
N SER A 614 -20.95 -14.23 14.48
CA SER A 614 -22.20 -14.61 15.13
C SER A 614 -22.88 -15.81 14.46
N SER A 615 -23.02 -15.79 13.12
CA SER A 615 -23.65 -16.86 12.35
C SER A 615 -22.92 -18.19 12.50
N ALA A 616 -21.58 -18.21 12.37
CA ALA A 616 -20.79 -19.43 12.54
C ALA A 616 -20.89 -19.99 13.97
N LEU A 617 -20.94 -19.11 14.98
CA LEU A 617 -21.07 -19.54 16.39
C LEU A 617 -22.42 -20.20 16.67
N TYR A 618 -23.50 -19.60 16.17
CA TYR A 618 -24.84 -20.19 16.28
C TYR A 618 -24.96 -21.50 15.49
N ASN A 619 -24.43 -21.52 14.26
CA ASN A 619 -24.46 -22.69 13.40
C ASN A 619 -23.63 -23.86 13.96
N LEU A 620 -22.49 -23.58 14.60
CA LEU A 620 -21.72 -24.59 15.32
C LEU A 620 -22.55 -25.23 16.43
N GLY A 621 -23.28 -24.43 17.20
CA GLY A 621 -24.19 -24.93 18.24
C GLY A 621 -25.25 -25.86 17.66
N GLN A 622 -25.87 -25.45 16.55
CA GLN A 622 -26.88 -26.27 15.86
C GLN A 622 -26.32 -27.57 15.30
N ALA A 623 -25.15 -27.53 14.65
CA ALA A 623 -24.49 -28.71 14.10
C ALA A 623 -24.10 -29.69 15.21
N ALA A 624 -23.46 -29.19 16.28
CA ALA A 624 -23.10 -29.99 17.44
C ALA A 624 -24.34 -30.63 18.10
N PHE A 625 -25.44 -29.89 18.23
CA PHE A 625 -26.69 -30.41 18.79
C PHE A 625 -27.25 -31.57 17.95
N LYS A 626 -27.31 -31.40 16.62
CA LYS A 626 -27.79 -32.44 15.70
C LYS A 626 -26.88 -33.67 15.64
N ALA A 627 -25.57 -33.47 15.79
CA ALA A 627 -24.57 -34.55 15.88
C ALA A 627 -24.54 -35.23 17.27
N GLY A 628 -25.41 -34.85 18.20
CA GLY A 628 -25.44 -35.40 19.56
C GLY A 628 -24.27 -34.96 20.47
N ASN A 629 -23.45 -34.00 20.04
CA ASN A 629 -22.39 -33.40 20.85
C ASN A 629 -22.96 -32.25 21.72
N PHE A 630 -23.72 -32.63 22.75
CA PHE A 630 -24.45 -31.68 23.59
C PHE A 630 -23.54 -30.76 24.42
N GLU A 631 -22.33 -31.20 24.76
CA GLU A 631 -21.34 -30.37 25.47
C GLU A 631 -20.87 -29.20 24.59
N LYS A 632 -20.45 -29.50 23.35
CA LYS A 632 -20.04 -28.46 22.39
C LYS A 632 -21.21 -27.54 22.02
N ALA A 633 -22.40 -28.10 21.82
CA ALA A 633 -23.60 -27.33 21.55
C ALA A 633 -23.90 -26.33 22.69
N LEU A 634 -23.82 -26.80 23.94
CA LEU A 634 -24.02 -25.96 25.12
C LEU A 634 -23.01 -24.81 25.18
N THR A 635 -21.72 -25.09 25.02
CA THR A 635 -20.67 -24.07 25.02
C THR A 635 -20.90 -23.01 23.94
N SER A 636 -21.23 -23.43 22.72
CA SER A 636 -21.48 -22.51 21.61
C SER A 636 -22.73 -21.65 21.83
N PHE A 637 -23.85 -22.22 22.26
CA PHE A 637 -25.08 -21.46 22.51
C PHE A 637 -24.94 -20.47 23.67
N VAL A 638 -24.27 -20.86 24.76
CA VAL A 638 -24.02 -19.95 25.89
C VAL A 638 -23.15 -18.77 25.44
N ARG A 639 -22.05 -19.06 24.74
CA ARG A 639 -21.16 -18.01 24.21
C ARG A 639 -21.89 -17.09 23.23
N PHE A 640 -22.77 -17.64 22.38
CA PHE A 640 -23.60 -16.85 21.48
C PHE A 640 -24.57 -15.95 22.25
N LYS A 641 -25.24 -16.49 23.26
CA LYS A 641 -26.15 -15.73 24.12
C LYS A 641 -25.42 -14.58 24.79
N GLU A 642 -24.31 -14.83 25.48
CA GLU A 642 -23.55 -13.81 26.20
C GLU A 642 -23.13 -12.63 25.33
N ARG A 643 -22.76 -12.89 24.07
CA ARG A 643 -22.28 -11.86 23.13
C ARG A 643 -23.39 -11.15 22.38
N TYR A 644 -24.46 -11.85 22.02
CA TYR A 644 -25.43 -11.36 21.03
C TYR A 644 -26.88 -11.29 21.54
N THR A 645 -27.15 -11.52 22.83
CA THR A 645 -28.53 -11.43 23.39
C THR A 645 -29.24 -10.12 23.03
N ARG A 646 -28.50 -9.00 23.01
CA ARG A 646 -29.06 -7.67 22.70
C ARG A 646 -29.58 -7.53 21.27
N LEU A 647 -29.17 -8.42 20.37
CA LEU A 647 -29.59 -8.44 18.97
C LEU A 647 -30.78 -9.37 18.71
N LEU A 648 -31.22 -10.14 19.72
CA LEU A 648 -32.29 -11.12 19.60
C LEU A 648 -33.62 -10.53 20.09
N SER A 649 -34.70 -10.86 19.39
CA SER A 649 -36.06 -10.64 19.89
C SER A 649 -36.35 -11.54 21.10
N PRO A 650 -37.34 -11.18 21.96
CA PRO A 650 -37.71 -12.01 23.11
C PRO A 650 -38.02 -13.47 22.75
N ALA A 651 -38.66 -13.70 21.61
CA ALA A 651 -38.95 -15.04 21.11
C ALA A 651 -37.69 -15.84 20.74
N GLN A 652 -36.69 -15.19 20.13
CA GLN A 652 -35.41 -15.82 19.79
C GLN A 652 -34.59 -16.13 21.05
N VAL A 653 -34.64 -15.26 22.07
CA VAL A 653 -34.01 -15.54 23.36
C VAL A 653 -34.63 -16.77 24.03
N GLU A 654 -35.97 -16.86 24.07
CA GLU A 654 -36.64 -18.02 24.67
C GLU A 654 -36.33 -19.32 23.90
N ALA A 655 -36.30 -19.28 22.58
CA ALA A 655 -35.91 -20.43 21.76
C ALA A 655 -34.47 -20.88 22.04
N LEU A 656 -33.53 -19.93 22.14
CA LEU A 656 -32.13 -20.22 22.49
C LEU A 656 -32.02 -20.80 23.91
N ASP A 657 -32.80 -20.29 24.86
CA ASP A 657 -32.85 -20.80 26.22
C ASP A 657 -33.42 -22.22 26.31
N ALA A 658 -34.43 -22.55 25.49
CA ALA A 658 -34.93 -23.90 25.37
C ALA A 658 -33.84 -24.87 24.89
N MET A 659 -33.06 -24.49 23.86
CA MET A 659 -31.94 -25.30 23.37
C MET A 659 -30.85 -25.49 24.43
N ILE A 660 -30.51 -24.43 25.17
CA ILE A 660 -29.53 -24.50 26.27
C ILE A 660 -30.01 -25.44 27.39
N ARG A 661 -31.30 -25.37 27.77
CA ARG A 661 -31.90 -26.25 28.78
C ARG A 661 -31.85 -27.71 28.33
N GLU A 662 -32.14 -27.99 27.06
CA GLU A 662 -32.06 -29.35 26.52
C GLU A 662 -30.62 -29.88 26.46
N CYS A 663 -29.64 -29.07 26.04
CA CYS A 663 -28.24 -29.51 26.09
C CYS A 663 -27.82 -29.85 27.53
N ARG A 664 -28.20 -29.02 28.51
CA ARG A 664 -27.88 -29.25 29.93
C ARG A 664 -28.49 -30.55 30.48
N SER A 665 -29.68 -30.95 30.03
CA SER A 665 -30.29 -32.20 30.50
C SER A 665 -29.64 -33.45 29.91
N ARG A 666 -28.98 -33.34 28.75
CA ARG A 666 -28.33 -34.46 28.05
C ARG A 666 -26.82 -34.58 28.28
N VAL A 667 -26.19 -33.57 28.89
CA VAL A 667 -24.77 -33.60 29.34
C VAL A 667 -24.63 -34.22 30.74
N ARG A 668 -25.73 -34.33 31.50
CA ARG A 668 -25.81 -35.07 32.76
C ARG A 668 -26.03 -36.55 32.50
#